data_AF-A0A2U1VBL5-F1
#
_entry.id   AF-A0A2U1VBL5-F1
#
_cell.length_a   1.000
_cell.length_b   1.000
_cell.length_c   1.000
_cell.angle_alpha   90.00
_cell.angle_beta   90.00
_cell.angle_gamma   90.00
#
_symmetry.space_group_name_H-M   'P 1'
#
loop_
_entity.id
_entity.type
_entity.pdbx_description
1 polymer ?
#
loop_
_entity_poly.entity_id
_entity_poly.type
_entity_poly.pdbx_seq_one_letter_code
_entity_poly.pdbx_strand_id
1 'polypeptide(L)'
;MRFIAVILFSVALLAGALHLVHVEPTAEAPTFAGTLRLAFAGDLTGSGRESLRTLGILASDINATGGIDGLQLDIVPFDDHGGPVGARRVANLIAEDDSILAVIGHTASATSTAAAPIYASAGIPAVSPSATHDELTRTNPWYFRTVHSDGLQATFLGDYALKALAASGVAVVRTPLAQTTPLPGLFRAALAKDGPPLRYETMANPAAPSFTREIAELTEAIRALPPDLVIVLLAREEQGVALVQAIRDAGLTNRILGPDWLGSERFGQALAQLPREQHHPGLYTGRLMVVAPFLPDIASREANQLLARYDEQYGPLRNWSALYAYDAGRVIVAAIQRAGLSKRWSTRVSARRLVRDQLDAVRSALHAVPGVTGPLYFNDDGTPDRAMAVGQFHNGLVAALTQIRYGGPTATDGGDGRRDVRTTAVAQVGLAAGRISDIDPAQRTARVEFDLWFRQRSQPGPAAGAPGPDALTDIVFINAAEPVGLGAPVEQGTRDGEEYRLFHVSARFHMDEPEGQSRRTIGGHHISVRFHHRNLPYERLVYAPERDGGSDQDLANALTTRKIAGSDWVVTDASLRADVAASLPGSSLRSGERRDGREMSTIRFDLDMAPRDQGLRRQLHGAPALAAALLLSLLLLALRAGERWTESRHWPRMMLLTDTVLTGLAMLAAESALLDSIARFGTDQPMAMVVTLFDVLWWLVPAIVVNQALHRFIWDPLEESSERAIPQVVKSTATLLIMLLAVLGIIAHVFQKDLTSLLATSGVLAMIIGLSLQSNLSNIFSGMVLNLERPFRRGDWIKVGDAPMGQVIDISWRSTKIQSFNNSVISIPNALAAGARIENCSHPNGTFFAQMLLHVTPGHEPERIVNLLSDAMRLVRSVDGRKHLGLVWVKFNGIDEFGMRFFIAFDLTDRGLLQSQEHAVLLSIHAVLKRAGITLSQRQANIRLVDGTTDLVDQRPDAAVLIAAAPLFQPLTPAARDRLAANARPRRCLPGDTIFAQGQPGRSLFLVAEGIVLLNTPGPEGKDVELSRLGPGALFGEVALLTGDVRTTTARAWGPVLLYEVDEVHLAQVLGEDPALLEVLGRIASAQSPEIRGQELNGEDDTQRRRAGSVMSRIRGAFGFNDAAVGP
;
A
#
# COMPACT_ATOMS: atom_id res chain seq x y z
N MET A 1 10.82 26.57 5.85
CA MET A 1 9.97 25.66 6.67
C MET A 1 9.75 24.28 6.04
N ARG A 2 9.41 24.15 4.75
CA ARG A 2 9.12 22.83 4.14
C ARG A 2 10.28 21.81 4.15
N PHE A 3 11.52 22.25 3.97
CA PHE A 3 12.71 21.39 4.08
C PHE A 3 13.13 21.07 5.53
N ILE A 4 12.75 21.93 6.49
CA ILE A 4 12.92 21.65 7.92
C ILE A 4 12.02 20.48 8.32
N ALA A 5 10.84 20.35 7.72
CA ALA A 5 9.98 19.18 7.94
C ALA A 5 10.59 17.90 7.36
N VAL A 6 11.21 17.94 6.17
CA VAL A 6 11.90 16.77 5.59
C VAL A 6 13.14 16.41 6.39
N ILE A 7 13.95 17.38 6.81
CA ILE A 7 15.13 17.14 7.67
C ILE A 7 14.70 16.70 9.07
N LEU A 8 13.66 17.28 9.66
CA LEU A 8 13.09 16.80 10.93
C LEU A 8 12.45 15.42 10.77
N PHE A 9 11.92 15.08 9.60
CA PHE A 9 11.38 13.76 9.31
C PHE A 9 12.49 12.75 9.07
N SER A 10 13.58 13.13 8.39
CA SER A 10 14.80 12.34 8.24
C SER A 10 15.49 12.16 9.59
N VAL A 11 15.56 13.20 10.42
CA VAL A 11 16.10 13.16 11.80
C VAL A 11 15.15 12.44 12.75
N ALA A 12 13.83 12.47 12.54
CA ALA A 12 12.86 11.68 13.32
C ALA A 12 12.83 10.22 12.87
N LEU A 13 13.06 9.93 11.58
CA LEU A 13 13.32 8.59 11.05
C LEU A 13 14.69 8.10 11.49
N LEU A 14 15.70 8.96 11.59
CA LEU A 14 17.01 8.62 12.12
C LEU A 14 16.98 8.48 13.64
N ALA A 15 16.17 9.27 14.35
CA ALA A 15 15.95 9.15 15.78
C ALA A 15 15.06 7.96 16.07
N GLY A 16 14.15 7.59 15.16
CA GLY A 16 13.37 6.36 15.15
C GLY A 16 14.21 5.14 14.76
N ALA A 17 15.20 5.29 13.87
CA ALA A 17 16.19 4.28 13.52
C ALA A 17 17.21 4.13 14.63
N LEU A 18 17.69 5.21 15.25
CA LEU A 18 18.48 5.18 16.49
C LEU A 18 17.63 4.63 17.62
N HIS A 19 16.34 4.96 17.70
CA HIS A 19 15.42 4.32 18.62
C HIS A 19 15.13 2.88 18.22
N LEU A 20 15.35 2.39 17.00
CA LEU A 20 15.18 0.97 16.60
C LEU A 20 16.51 0.19 16.63
N VAL A 21 17.62 0.91 16.69
CA VAL A 21 18.99 0.41 16.92
C VAL A 21 19.30 0.41 18.42
N HIS A 22 18.70 1.33 19.20
CA HIS A 22 18.63 1.30 20.67
C HIS A 22 17.34 0.68 21.19
N VAL A 23 16.33 0.52 20.33
CA VAL A 23 15.30 -0.48 20.59
C VAL A 23 15.85 -1.81 20.05
N GLU A 24 16.84 -2.36 20.76
CA GLU A 24 16.53 -3.67 21.34
C GLU A 24 15.13 -3.54 21.97
N PRO A 25 14.32 -4.55 22.21
CA PRO A 25 13.62 -4.46 23.48
C PRO A 25 14.72 -4.28 24.56
N THR A 26 15.15 -3.04 24.83
CA THR A 26 15.13 -2.50 26.16
C THR A 26 13.65 -2.56 26.57
N ALA A 27 13.12 -3.78 26.70
CA ALA A 27 12.65 -4.20 28.00
C ALA A 27 13.71 -3.63 28.92
N GLU A 28 13.43 -2.45 29.52
CA GLU A 28 14.34 -1.75 30.44
C GLU A 28 15.20 -2.82 31.08
N ALA A 29 16.51 -2.85 30.76
CA ALA A 29 17.34 -4.03 31.02
C ALA A 29 16.92 -4.58 32.39
N PRO A 30 16.28 -5.76 32.43
CA PRO A 30 15.28 -6.07 33.45
C PRO A 30 15.80 -5.62 34.79
N THR A 31 15.12 -4.64 35.41
CA THR A 31 15.65 -4.03 36.62
C THR A 31 15.67 -5.08 37.70
N PHE A 32 16.84 -5.67 37.92
CA PHE A 32 16.98 -6.79 38.82
C PHE A 32 16.97 -6.31 40.26
N ALA A 33 16.22 -6.99 41.12
CA ALA A 33 16.17 -6.70 42.55
C ALA A 33 17.50 -7.04 43.26
N GLY A 34 18.39 -7.78 42.59
CA GLY A 34 19.70 -8.20 43.09
C GLY A 34 20.35 -9.22 42.16
N THR A 35 21.52 -9.74 42.57
CA THR A 35 22.29 -10.72 41.79
C THR A 35 22.33 -12.06 42.52
N LEU A 36 22.03 -13.14 41.82
CA LEU A 36 22.22 -14.52 42.23
C LEU A 36 23.50 -15.05 41.60
N ARG A 37 24.45 -15.48 42.44
CA ARG A 37 25.75 -15.96 41.98
C ARG A 37 25.88 -17.48 42.07
N LEU A 38 26.27 -18.10 40.97
CA LEU A 38 26.71 -19.48 40.90
C LEU A 38 28.20 -19.52 40.62
N ALA A 39 28.96 -20.34 41.33
CA ALA A 39 30.37 -20.52 41.04
C ALA A 39 30.53 -21.54 39.90
N PHE A 40 31.39 -21.27 38.94
CA PHE A 40 31.93 -22.28 38.03
C PHE A 40 33.37 -22.60 38.43
N ALA A 41 33.66 -23.85 38.77
CA ALA A 41 35.00 -24.29 39.16
C ALA A 41 35.55 -25.34 38.17
N GLY A 42 36.72 -25.09 37.60
CA GLY A 42 37.39 -26.02 36.69
C GLY A 42 38.68 -25.46 36.11
N ASP A 43 39.32 -26.24 35.22
CA ASP A 43 40.56 -25.84 34.56
C ASP A 43 40.26 -24.78 33.48
N LEU A 44 40.47 -23.51 33.82
CA LEU A 44 40.28 -22.38 32.89
C LEU A 44 41.45 -22.19 31.94
N THR A 45 42.51 -22.99 32.05
CA THR A 45 43.60 -23.03 31.07
C THR A 45 43.34 -24.04 29.95
N GLY A 46 42.47 -25.02 30.20
CA GLY A 46 42.07 -26.06 29.26
C GLY A 46 40.56 -26.09 28.97
N SER A 47 39.96 -27.27 29.14
CA SER A 47 38.58 -27.60 28.73
C SER A 47 37.48 -26.81 29.45
N GLY A 48 37.78 -26.19 30.60
CA GLY A 48 36.82 -25.41 31.39
C GLY A 48 36.42 -24.08 30.74
N ARG A 49 37.21 -23.53 29.79
CA ARG A 49 36.85 -22.29 29.08
C ARG A 49 35.58 -22.43 28.24
N GLU A 50 35.43 -23.55 27.53
CA GLU A 50 34.24 -23.82 26.72
C GLU A 50 32.99 -24.03 27.60
N SER A 51 33.18 -24.68 28.75
CA SER A 51 32.13 -24.82 29.78
C SER A 51 31.69 -23.47 30.35
N LEU A 52 32.63 -22.56 30.62
CA LEU A 52 32.31 -21.22 31.10
C LEU A 52 31.57 -20.40 30.04
N ARG A 53 31.97 -20.50 28.76
CA ARG A 53 31.30 -19.81 27.64
C ARG A 53 29.85 -20.27 27.44
N THR A 54 29.61 -21.58 27.47
CA THR A 54 28.24 -22.13 27.39
C THR A 54 27.39 -21.70 28.58
N LEU A 55 27.94 -21.69 29.81
CA LEU A 55 27.27 -21.10 30.97
C LEU A 55 27.00 -19.60 30.83
N GLY A 56 27.86 -18.86 30.13
CA GLY A 56 27.63 -17.46 29.77
C GLY A 56 26.43 -17.28 28.84
N ILE A 57 26.26 -18.16 27.85
CA ILE A 57 25.06 -18.19 27.00
C ILE A 57 23.81 -18.47 27.85
N LEU A 58 23.87 -19.43 28.78
CA LEU A 58 22.76 -19.73 29.70
C LEU A 58 22.38 -18.51 30.55
N ALA A 59 23.37 -17.84 31.14
CA ALA A 59 23.15 -16.67 31.98
C ALA A 59 22.55 -15.51 31.17
N SER A 60 23.06 -15.30 29.95
CA SER A 60 22.51 -14.30 29.02
C SER A 60 21.04 -14.58 28.68
N ASP A 61 20.70 -15.83 28.35
CA ASP A 61 19.33 -16.23 27.98
C ASP A 61 18.35 -16.05 29.15
N ILE A 62 18.76 -16.40 30.37
CA ILE A 62 17.95 -16.22 31.57
C ILE A 62 17.80 -14.73 31.91
N ASN A 63 18.88 -13.97 31.85
CA ASN A 63 18.84 -12.54 32.17
C ASN A 63 18.01 -11.75 31.15
N ALA A 64 18.08 -12.10 29.86
CA ALA A 64 17.27 -11.47 28.81
C ALA A 64 15.76 -11.67 29.01
N THR A 65 15.35 -12.71 29.74
CA THR A 65 13.92 -13.01 30.04
C THR A 65 13.45 -12.50 31.40
N GLY A 66 14.23 -11.63 32.06
CA GLY A 66 13.88 -11.06 33.37
C GLY A 66 14.59 -11.71 34.56
N GLY A 67 15.55 -12.62 34.30
CA GLY A 67 16.32 -13.27 35.34
C GLY A 67 15.55 -14.39 36.05
N ILE A 68 16.04 -14.81 37.20
CA ILE A 68 15.39 -15.82 38.04
C ILE A 68 14.50 -15.11 39.04
N ASP A 69 13.19 -15.07 38.76
CA ASP A 69 12.20 -14.35 39.58
C ASP A 69 12.59 -12.87 39.83
N GLY A 70 13.17 -12.20 38.83
CA GLY A 70 13.64 -10.81 38.93
C GLY A 70 15.06 -10.63 39.50
N LEU A 71 15.82 -11.71 39.74
CA LEU A 71 17.24 -11.67 40.12
C LEU A 71 18.13 -11.94 38.92
N GLN A 72 19.22 -11.17 38.78
CA GLN A 72 20.22 -11.39 37.74
C GLN A 72 21.04 -12.64 38.05
N LEU A 73 21.14 -13.57 37.10
CA LEU A 73 22.06 -14.70 37.20
C LEU A 73 23.48 -14.28 36.80
N ASP A 74 24.44 -14.50 37.69
CA ASP A 74 25.86 -14.25 37.49
C ASP A 74 26.67 -15.54 37.71
N ILE A 75 27.54 -15.87 36.75
CA ILE A 75 28.40 -17.07 36.79
C ILE A 75 29.81 -16.61 37.14
N VAL A 76 30.27 -16.94 38.35
CA VAL A 76 31.57 -16.51 38.87
C VAL A 76 32.62 -17.59 38.59
N PRO A 77 33.63 -17.32 37.76
CA PRO A 77 34.63 -18.33 37.40
C PRO A 77 35.74 -18.47 38.45
N PHE A 78 36.12 -19.72 38.74
CA PHE A 78 37.24 -20.08 39.60
C PHE A 78 38.15 -21.11 38.92
N ASP A 79 39.43 -20.77 38.78
CA ASP A 79 40.44 -21.66 38.17
C ASP A 79 41.07 -22.61 39.19
N ASP A 80 40.82 -23.91 39.03
CA ASP A 80 41.40 -24.97 39.86
C ASP A 80 42.70 -25.58 39.28
N HIS A 81 43.11 -25.13 38.09
CA HIS A 81 44.25 -25.63 37.32
C HIS A 81 44.25 -27.16 37.10
N GLY A 82 43.09 -27.82 37.15
CA GLY A 82 42.92 -29.25 36.88
C GLY A 82 43.49 -30.20 37.94
N GLY A 83 43.91 -29.70 39.11
CA GLY A 83 44.62 -30.48 40.14
C GLY A 83 43.93 -30.50 41.51
N PRO A 84 44.04 -31.58 42.31
CA PRO A 84 43.40 -31.67 43.63
C PRO A 84 43.79 -30.56 44.62
N VAL A 85 45.01 -30.03 44.51
CA VAL A 85 45.50 -28.93 45.36
C VAL A 85 44.78 -27.62 45.01
N GLY A 86 44.71 -27.27 43.73
CA GLY A 86 43.99 -26.10 43.25
C GLY A 86 42.50 -26.19 43.55
N ALA A 87 41.92 -27.38 43.41
CA ALA A 87 40.51 -27.63 43.72
C ALA A 87 40.16 -27.37 45.19
N ARG A 88 40.97 -27.84 46.14
CA ARG A 88 40.77 -27.53 47.57
C ARG A 88 40.88 -26.05 47.87
N ARG A 89 41.84 -25.36 47.27
CA ARG A 89 42.01 -23.90 47.41
C ARG A 89 40.77 -23.17 46.92
N VAL A 90 40.31 -23.47 45.70
CA VAL A 90 39.10 -22.88 45.11
C VAL A 90 37.87 -23.19 45.95
N ALA A 91 37.71 -24.43 46.42
CA ALA A 91 36.57 -24.82 47.25
C ALA A 91 36.52 -24.04 48.57
N ASN A 92 37.67 -23.77 49.20
CA ASN A 92 37.72 -22.90 50.39
C ASN A 92 37.36 -21.45 50.06
N LEU A 93 37.87 -20.89 48.95
CA LEU A 93 37.51 -19.54 48.51
C LEU A 93 36.00 -19.41 48.23
N ILE A 94 35.40 -20.41 47.60
CA ILE A 94 33.95 -20.47 47.36
C ILE A 94 33.16 -20.64 48.66
N ALA A 95 33.68 -21.41 49.61
CA ALA A 95 33.06 -21.59 50.93
C ALA A 95 33.11 -20.31 51.78
N GLU A 96 34.17 -19.51 51.64
CA GLU A 96 34.32 -18.18 52.25
C GLU A 96 33.48 -17.12 51.53
N ASP A 97 33.22 -17.29 50.23
CA ASP A 97 32.35 -16.39 49.46
C ASP A 97 30.87 -16.63 49.79
N ASP A 98 30.48 -15.86 50.78
CA ASP A 98 29.13 -15.56 51.20
C ASP A 98 28.33 -14.79 50.12
N SER A 99 28.43 -15.12 48.85
CA SER A 99 27.49 -14.69 47.80
C SER A 99 27.11 -15.85 46.88
N ILE A 100 27.90 -16.93 46.89
CA ILE A 100 27.70 -18.11 46.05
C ILE A 100 26.60 -19.01 46.63
N LEU A 101 25.61 -19.34 45.80
CA LEU A 101 24.49 -20.21 46.18
C LEU A 101 24.73 -21.70 45.87
N ALA A 102 25.37 -21.99 44.74
CA ALA A 102 25.70 -23.36 44.32
C ALA A 102 26.96 -23.36 43.43
N VAL A 103 27.55 -24.54 43.25
CA VAL A 103 28.76 -24.73 42.44
C VAL A 103 28.44 -25.60 41.23
N ILE A 104 28.89 -25.16 40.05
CA ILE A 104 28.96 -25.94 38.83
C ILE A 104 30.43 -26.34 38.67
N GLY A 105 30.71 -27.63 38.80
CA GLY A 105 32.07 -28.14 38.90
C GLY A 105 32.33 -28.83 40.24
N HIS A 106 33.51 -29.38 40.46
CA HIS A 106 34.68 -29.31 39.57
C HIS A 106 34.51 -30.22 38.34
N THR A 107 35.30 -30.03 37.29
CA THR A 107 35.11 -30.76 36.03
C THR A 107 35.74 -32.15 36.02
N ALA A 108 36.88 -32.36 36.70
CA ALA A 108 37.55 -33.66 36.76
C ALA A 108 37.17 -34.46 38.01
N SER A 109 37.21 -35.79 37.93
CA SER A 109 36.93 -36.68 39.08
C SER A 109 37.85 -36.42 40.28
N ALA A 110 39.15 -36.24 40.03
CA ALA A 110 40.13 -36.00 41.09
C ALA A 110 39.97 -34.63 41.78
N THR A 111 39.58 -33.60 41.03
CA THR A 111 39.32 -32.26 41.59
C THR A 111 38.00 -32.23 42.35
N SER A 112 36.96 -32.86 41.80
CA SER A 112 35.63 -32.94 42.42
C SER A 112 35.66 -33.69 43.75
N THR A 113 36.33 -34.83 43.80
CA THR A 113 36.48 -35.64 45.03
C THR A 113 37.27 -34.88 46.10
N ALA A 114 38.27 -34.07 45.70
CA ALA A 114 39.05 -33.26 46.63
C ALA A 114 38.27 -32.07 47.20
N ALA A 115 37.33 -31.50 46.44
CA ALA A 115 36.49 -30.38 46.86
C ALA A 115 35.22 -30.82 47.62
N ALA A 116 34.71 -32.02 47.36
CA ALA A 116 33.43 -32.53 47.88
C ALA A 116 33.26 -32.39 49.40
N PRO A 117 34.24 -32.76 50.26
CA PRO A 117 34.11 -32.63 51.71
C PRO A 117 33.98 -31.18 52.19
N ILE A 118 34.58 -30.22 51.48
CA ILE A 118 34.55 -28.79 51.81
C ILE A 118 33.16 -28.21 51.52
N TYR A 119 32.58 -28.53 50.37
CA TYR A 119 31.22 -28.09 50.06
C TYR A 119 30.17 -28.75 50.97
N ALA A 120 30.35 -30.02 51.33
CA ALA A 120 29.47 -30.70 52.26
C ALA A 120 29.51 -30.07 53.66
N SER A 121 30.68 -29.69 54.17
CA SER A 121 30.81 -29.01 55.46
C SER A 121 30.30 -27.57 55.44
N ALA A 122 30.44 -26.87 54.31
CA ALA A 122 29.91 -25.52 54.09
C ALA A 122 28.41 -25.49 53.69
N GLY A 123 27.79 -26.67 53.49
CA GLY A 123 26.40 -26.81 53.08
C GLY A 123 26.10 -26.18 51.71
N ILE A 124 27.00 -26.33 50.74
CA ILE A 124 26.88 -25.78 49.38
C ILE A 124 26.55 -26.92 48.41
N PRO A 125 25.41 -26.88 47.69
CA PRO A 125 25.15 -27.86 46.65
C PRO A 125 26.11 -27.66 45.47
N ALA A 126 26.72 -28.75 45.01
CA ALA A 126 27.61 -28.77 43.86
C ALA A 126 27.11 -29.77 42.82
N VAL A 127 27.22 -29.42 41.53
CA VAL A 127 26.87 -30.29 40.40
C VAL A 127 28.07 -30.38 39.46
N SER A 128 28.72 -31.54 39.39
CA SER A 128 29.81 -31.74 38.42
C SER A 128 29.27 -32.04 37.02
N PRO A 129 29.78 -31.36 35.98
CA PRO A 129 29.38 -31.65 34.61
C PRO A 129 30.05 -32.88 34.00
N SER A 130 31.18 -33.36 34.54
CA SER A 130 32.00 -34.38 33.85
C SER A 130 32.77 -35.33 34.78
N ALA A 131 32.60 -35.27 36.09
CA ALA A 131 33.22 -36.23 37.01
C ALA A 131 32.43 -37.54 37.08
N THR A 132 33.03 -38.62 36.57
CA THR A 132 32.41 -39.95 36.46
C THR A 132 32.64 -40.86 37.67
N HIS A 133 33.54 -40.50 38.59
CA HIS A 133 33.90 -41.40 39.70
C HIS A 133 32.74 -41.68 40.64
N ASP A 134 32.43 -42.95 40.89
CA ASP A 134 31.21 -43.40 41.59
C ASP A 134 31.07 -42.80 43.01
N GLU A 135 32.16 -42.72 43.79
CA GLU A 135 32.10 -42.27 45.19
C GLU A 135 31.68 -40.81 45.37
N LEU A 136 31.84 -39.98 44.33
CA LEU A 136 31.58 -38.54 44.37
C LEU A 136 30.19 -38.18 44.90
N THR A 137 29.18 -38.95 44.51
CA THR A 137 27.77 -38.66 44.83
C THR A 137 27.17 -39.72 45.77
N ARG A 138 27.62 -40.99 45.70
CA ARG A 138 27.17 -42.07 46.62
C ARG A 138 27.37 -41.76 48.10
N THR A 139 28.42 -41.02 48.43
CA THR A 139 28.82 -40.73 49.82
C THR A 139 28.55 -39.28 50.23
N ASN A 140 28.00 -38.45 49.33
CA ASN A 140 27.89 -37.01 49.56
C ASN A 140 26.53 -36.46 49.06
N PRO A 141 25.56 -36.21 49.96
CA PRO A 141 24.24 -35.70 49.57
C PRO A 141 24.24 -34.22 49.11
N TRP A 142 25.40 -33.54 49.19
CA TRP A 142 25.57 -32.18 48.68
C TRP A 142 26.14 -32.14 47.27
N TYR A 143 26.49 -33.30 46.70
CA TYR A 143 27.11 -33.39 45.39
C TYR A 143 26.22 -34.19 44.44
N PHE A 144 25.98 -33.61 43.27
CA PHE A 144 25.28 -34.23 42.14
C PHE A 144 26.20 -34.21 40.93
N ARG A 145 25.81 -34.91 39.87
CA ARG A 145 26.53 -34.84 38.59
C ARG A 145 25.54 -34.84 37.44
N THR A 146 25.86 -34.19 36.32
CA THR A 146 25.02 -34.30 35.10
C THR A 146 25.50 -35.36 34.13
N VAL A 147 26.72 -35.88 34.26
CA VAL A 147 27.28 -37.00 33.47
C VAL A 147 26.98 -38.36 34.12
N HIS A 148 27.12 -39.45 33.37
CA HIS A 148 27.09 -40.83 33.88
C HIS A 148 28.22 -41.13 34.87
N SER A 149 28.09 -42.26 35.60
CA SER A 149 29.16 -42.77 36.46
C SER A 149 30.02 -43.86 35.77
N ASP A 150 31.21 -44.12 36.29
CA ASP A 150 32.10 -45.18 35.79
C ASP A 150 31.42 -46.56 35.82
N GLY A 151 30.67 -46.86 36.88
CA GLY A 151 29.90 -48.09 36.99
C GLY A 151 28.75 -48.19 35.96
N LEU A 152 28.08 -47.07 35.69
CA LEU A 152 27.02 -47.02 34.67
C LEU A 152 27.59 -47.20 33.26
N GLN A 153 28.74 -46.58 32.95
CA GLN A 153 29.45 -46.77 31.68
C GLN A 153 29.92 -48.21 31.49
N ALA A 154 30.47 -48.84 32.54
CA ALA A 154 30.88 -50.24 32.48
C ALA A 154 29.71 -51.18 32.15
N THR A 155 28.55 -50.95 32.78
CA THR A 155 27.30 -51.67 32.48
C THR A 155 26.88 -51.48 31.02
N PHE A 156 26.86 -50.22 30.56
CA PHE A 156 26.46 -49.89 29.20
C PHE A 156 27.37 -50.50 28.14
N LEU A 157 28.68 -50.49 28.34
CA LEU A 157 29.63 -51.13 27.41
C LEU A 157 29.42 -52.65 27.33
N GLY A 158 29.12 -53.31 28.46
CA GLY A 158 28.76 -54.73 28.49
C GLY A 158 27.45 -55.03 27.75
N ASP A 159 26.41 -54.25 28.02
CA ASP A 159 25.11 -54.35 27.36
C ASP A 159 25.21 -54.06 25.86
N TYR A 160 26.02 -53.09 25.46
CA TYR A 160 26.26 -52.76 24.06
C TYR A 160 26.99 -53.90 23.34
N ALA A 161 28.03 -54.47 23.96
CA ALA A 161 28.73 -55.63 23.43
C ALA A 161 27.78 -56.84 23.22
N LEU A 162 26.85 -57.07 24.16
CA LEU A 162 25.88 -58.16 24.04
C LEU A 162 24.78 -57.86 23.02
N LYS A 163 24.12 -56.70 23.12
CA LYS A 163 22.86 -56.40 22.44
C LYS A 163 23.06 -55.77 21.07
N ALA A 164 24.01 -54.84 20.93
CA ALA A 164 24.27 -54.17 19.65
C ALA A 164 25.29 -54.93 18.80
N LEU A 165 26.31 -55.53 19.42
CA LEU A 165 27.39 -56.21 18.69
C LEU A 165 27.23 -57.74 18.60
N ALA A 166 26.30 -58.32 19.36
CA ALA A 166 26.08 -59.76 19.47
C ALA A 166 27.37 -60.55 19.82
N ALA A 167 28.23 -59.99 20.68
CA ALA A 167 29.53 -60.55 20.98
C ALA A 167 29.42 -61.86 21.78
N SER A 168 30.11 -62.93 21.33
CA SER A 168 30.23 -64.20 22.07
C SER A 168 31.09 -64.11 23.34
N GLY A 169 31.80 -62.99 23.53
CA GLY A 169 32.64 -62.70 24.70
C GLY A 169 33.37 -61.36 24.58
N VAL A 170 33.99 -60.94 25.68
CA VAL A 170 34.79 -59.71 25.74
C VAL A 170 36.19 -60.00 26.25
N ALA A 171 37.18 -59.28 25.72
CA ALA A 171 38.52 -59.16 26.29
C ALA A 171 38.77 -57.74 26.79
N VAL A 172 39.24 -57.58 28.03
CA VAL A 172 39.57 -56.27 28.60
C VAL A 172 41.07 -56.03 28.53
N VAL A 173 41.47 -54.94 27.89
CA VAL A 173 42.86 -54.49 27.79
C VAL A 173 42.98 -53.13 28.46
N ARG A 174 43.82 -53.01 29.49
CA ARG A 174 43.99 -51.77 30.24
C ARG A 174 45.42 -51.28 30.28
N THR A 175 45.60 -49.97 30.49
CA THR A 175 46.91 -49.37 30.81
C THR A 175 47.14 -49.31 32.33
N PRO A 176 48.39 -49.16 32.82
CA PRO A 176 48.71 -49.17 34.25
C PRO A 176 48.47 -47.83 34.97
N LEU A 177 47.52 -47.00 34.52
CA LEU A 177 47.27 -45.68 35.11
C LEU A 177 46.30 -45.76 36.30
N ALA A 178 46.49 -44.91 37.31
CA ALA A 178 45.62 -44.86 38.49
C ALA A 178 44.12 -44.69 38.15
N GLN A 179 43.82 -43.98 37.05
CA GLN A 179 42.46 -43.75 36.54
C GLN A 179 41.86 -45.00 35.90
N THR A 180 42.66 -45.88 35.30
CA THR A 180 42.21 -47.10 34.60
C THR A 180 42.23 -48.33 35.50
N THR A 181 42.94 -48.30 36.62
CA THR A 181 43.06 -49.40 37.60
C THR A 181 41.72 -49.88 38.21
N PRO A 182 40.78 -49.01 38.64
CA PRO A 182 39.54 -49.48 39.29
C PRO A 182 38.50 -50.02 38.30
N LEU A 183 38.59 -49.64 37.02
CA LEU A 183 37.56 -49.89 36.00
C LEU A 183 37.36 -51.39 35.67
N PRO A 184 38.38 -52.25 35.56
CA PRO A 184 38.17 -53.69 35.32
C PRO A 184 37.36 -54.38 36.41
N GLY A 185 37.45 -53.92 37.66
CA GLY A 185 36.60 -54.41 38.74
C GLY A 185 35.12 -54.11 38.49
N LEU A 186 34.82 -52.86 38.14
CA LEU A 186 33.47 -52.43 37.75
C LEU A 186 32.97 -53.17 36.51
N PHE A 187 33.85 -53.38 35.53
CA PHE A 187 33.54 -54.11 34.30
C PHE A 187 33.24 -55.58 34.57
N ARG A 188 34.02 -56.25 35.41
CA ARG A 188 33.74 -57.62 35.85
C ARG A 188 32.39 -57.73 36.56
N ALA A 189 32.10 -56.79 37.45
CA ALA A 189 30.80 -56.74 38.15
C ALA A 189 29.64 -56.53 37.17
N ALA A 190 29.80 -55.64 36.19
CA ALA A 190 28.82 -55.41 35.14
C ALA A 190 28.58 -56.65 34.26
N LEU A 191 29.64 -57.31 33.79
CA LEU A 191 29.56 -58.49 32.94
C LEU A 191 28.96 -59.70 33.67
N ALA A 192 29.21 -59.86 34.97
CA ALA A 192 28.76 -61.01 35.76
C ALA A 192 27.23 -61.07 35.91
N LYS A 193 26.53 -59.94 35.82
CA LYS A 193 25.07 -59.88 36.02
C LYS A 193 24.32 -60.38 34.79
N ASP A 194 24.64 -59.86 33.60
CA ASP A 194 23.89 -60.10 32.37
C ASP A 194 24.71 -59.88 31.08
N GLY A 195 26.03 -59.66 31.18
CA GLY A 195 26.88 -59.32 30.04
C GLY A 195 27.45 -60.54 29.30
N PRO A 196 28.16 -60.31 28.19
CA PRO A 196 28.91 -61.37 27.52
C PRO A 196 30.04 -61.87 28.43
N PRO A 197 30.44 -63.15 28.32
CA PRO A 197 31.48 -63.70 29.19
C PRO A 197 32.82 -62.99 29.00
N LEU A 198 33.47 -62.60 30.10
CA LEU A 198 34.85 -62.14 30.09
C LEU A 198 35.79 -63.31 29.77
N ARG A 199 36.40 -63.31 28.59
CA ARG A 199 37.26 -64.40 28.10
C ARG A 199 38.74 -64.15 28.36
N TYR A 200 39.13 -62.88 28.44
CA TYR A 200 40.51 -62.49 28.62
C TYR A 200 40.59 -61.12 29.31
N GLU A 201 41.55 -60.95 30.21
CA GLU A 201 41.84 -59.66 30.85
C GLU A 201 43.36 -59.52 30.92
N THR A 202 43.89 -58.40 30.41
CA THR A 202 45.33 -58.14 30.46
C THR A 202 45.64 -56.65 30.66
N MET A 203 46.88 -56.37 31.01
CA MET A 203 47.44 -55.04 31.12
C MET A 203 48.56 -54.88 30.09
N ALA A 204 48.53 -53.77 29.35
CA ALA A 204 49.57 -53.42 28.39
C ALA A 204 50.04 -51.98 28.63
N ASN A 205 51.35 -51.76 28.68
CA ASN A 205 51.96 -50.46 28.93
C ASN A 205 52.76 -49.99 27.70
N PRO A 206 52.21 -49.10 26.87
CA PRO A 206 52.91 -48.55 25.71
C PRO A 206 54.25 -47.87 26.00
N ALA A 207 54.47 -47.43 27.24
CA ALA A 207 55.71 -46.79 27.66
C ALA A 207 56.76 -47.79 28.18
N ALA A 208 56.41 -49.07 28.36
CA ALA A 208 57.32 -50.07 28.89
C ALA A 208 58.17 -50.72 27.78
N PRO A 209 59.45 -51.07 28.05
CA PRO A 209 60.27 -51.86 27.13
C PRO A 209 59.67 -53.23 26.80
N SER A 210 58.79 -53.76 27.66
CA SER A 210 58.07 -55.02 27.46
C SER A 210 56.88 -54.92 26.50
N PHE A 211 56.50 -53.73 26.03
CA PHE A 211 55.27 -53.51 25.25
C PHE A 211 55.14 -54.43 24.03
N THR A 212 56.22 -54.62 23.26
CA THR A 212 56.21 -55.52 22.09
C THR A 212 55.86 -56.95 22.47
N ARG A 213 56.37 -57.44 23.61
CA ARG A 213 56.06 -58.77 24.15
C ARG A 213 54.61 -58.84 24.62
N GLU A 214 54.15 -57.83 25.35
CA GLU A 214 52.77 -57.73 25.85
C GLU A 214 51.74 -57.75 24.70
N ILE A 215 52.04 -57.07 23.58
CA ILE A 215 51.18 -57.10 22.39
C ILE A 215 51.23 -58.47 21.68
N ALA A 216 52.38 -59.13 21.63
CA ALA A 216 52.47 -60.48 21.07
C ALA A 216 51.63 -61.48 21.89
N GLU A 217 51.74 -61.45 23.21
CA GLU A 217 50.95 -62.28 24.14
C GLU A 217 49.44 -61.99 24.02
N LEU A 218 49.06 -60.71 23.97
CA LEU A 218 47.67 -60.30 23.70
C LEU A 218 47.18 -60.86 22.36
N THR A 219 47.99 -60.76 21.31
CA THR A 219 47.60 -61.21 19.96
C THR A 219 47.40 -62.72 19.89
N GLU A 220 48.30 -63.51 20.48
CA GLU A 220 48.16 -64.95 20.54
C GLU A 220 46.92 -65.37 21.33
N ALA A 221 46.68 -64.76 22.49
CA ALA A 221 45.51 -65.05 23.32
C ALA A 221 44.20 -64.75 22.59
N ILE A 222 44.09 -63.60 21.91
CA ILE A 222 42.87 -63.20 21.19
C ILE A 222 42.63 -64.10 19.97
N ARG A 223 43.67 -64.53 19.25
CA ARG A 223 43.53 -65.43 18.09
C ARG A 223 43.02 -66.83 18.47
N ALA A 224 43.24 -67.26 19.72
CA ALA A 224 42.72 -68.52 20.24
C ALA A 224 41.24 -68.44 20.69
N LEU A 225 40.65 -67.24 20.68
CA LEU A 225 39.26 -66.98 21.07
C LEU A 225 38.35 -66.79 19.83
N PRO A 226 37.02 -66.79 20.00
CA PRO A 226 36.08 -66.59 18.89
C PRO A 226 36.35 -65.29 18.11
N PRO A 227 36.22 -65.30 16.77
CA PRO A 227 36.55 -64.14 15.93
C PRO A 227 35.63 -62.93 16.15
N ASP A 228 34.42 -63.13 16.70
CA ASP A 228 33.44 -62.10 17.03
C ASP A 228 33.63 -61.49 18.43
N LEU A 229 34.66 -61.92 19.18
CA LEU A 229 35.07 -61.34 20.46
C LEU A 229 35.33 -59.84 20.33
N VAL A 230 34.83 -59.06 21.29
CA VAL A 230 35.04 -57.60 21.36
C VAL A 230 36.15 -57.27 22.35
N ILE A 231 37.06 -56.38 21.96
CA ILE A 231 38.13 -55.88 22.83
C ILE A 231 37.65 -54.58 23.50
N VAL A 232 37.56 -54.55 24.83
CA VAL A 232 37.30 -53.33 25.59
C VAL A 232 38.63 -52.71 25.99
N LEU A 233 38.92 -51.53 25.46
CA LEU A 233 40.17 -50.80 25.63
C LEU A 233 40.01 -49.71 26.70
N LEU A 234 40.67 -49.90 27.84
CA LEU A 234 40.69 -48.97 28.97
C LEU A 234 42.05 -48.26 29.03
N ALA A 235 42.19 -47.18 28.25
CA ALA A 235 43.41 -46.40 28.12
C ALA A 235 43.11 -44.89 28.11
N ARG A 236 44.14 -44.06 28.37
CA ARG A 236 44.09 -42.63 28.04
C ARG A 236 44.44 -42.41 26.58
N GLU A 237 44.07 -41.26 26.02
CA GLU A 237 44.21 -40.94 24.60
C GLU A 237 45.58 -41.33 24.00
N GLU A 238 46.70 -40.84 24.54
CA GLU A 238 48.04 -41.10 23.99
C GLU A 238 48.43 -42.58 24.01
N GLN A 239 48.16 -43.27 25.12
CA GLN A 239 48.42 -44.71 25.24
C GLN A 239 47.44 -45.54 24.40
N GLY A 240 46.21 -45.05 24.22
CA GLY A 240 45.17 -45.65 23.41
C GLY A 240 45.56 -45.67 21.93
N VAL A 241 46.14 -44.58 21.41
CA VAL A 241 46.62 -44.52 20.01
C VAL A 241 47.66 -45.60 19.76
N ALA A 242 48.65 -45.71 20.64
CA ALA A 242 49.69 -46.73 20.55
C ALA A 242 49.13 -48.16 20.65
N LEU A 243 48.15 -48.39 21.53
CA LEU A 243 47.50 -49.70 21.67
C LEU A 243 46.67 -50.07 20.44
N VAL A 244 45.83 -49.17 19.93
CA VAL A 244 45.03 -49.41 18.73
C VAL A 244 45.95 -49.70 17.54
N GLN A 245 47.00 -48.91 17.36
CA GLN A 245 47.99 -49.12 16.31
C GLN A 245 48.65 -50.50 16.44
N ALA A 246 49.17 -50.85 17.61
CA ALA A 246 49.86 -52.12 17.83
C ALA A 246 48.94 -53.34 17.64
N ILE A 247 47.68 -53.26 18.12
CA ILE A 247 46.67 -54.32 17.96
C ILE A 247 46.35 -54.55 16.48
N ARG A 248 46.19 -53.47 15.69
CA ARG A 248 45.85 -53.55 14.27
C ARG A 248 47.04 -53.95 13.41
N ASP A 249 48.23 -53.45 13.72
CA ASP A 249 49.48 -53.83 13.07
C ASP A 249 49.80 -55.33 13.30
N ALA A 250 49.41 -55.89 14.43
CA ALA A 250 49.48 -57.33 14.73
C ALA A 250 48.42 -58.18 13.99
N GLY A 251 47.54 -57.55 13.21
CA GLY A 251 46.56 -58.20 12.33
C GLY A 251 45.24 -58.57 13.01
N LEU A 252 44.95 -58.09 14.23
CA LEU A 252 43.67 -58.33 14.89
C LEU A 252 42.56 -57.46 14.26
N THR A 253 41.51 -58.10 13.77
CA THR A 253 40.35 -57.42 13.13
C THR A 253 39.14 -57.29 14.05
N ASN A 254 39.26 -57.72 15.31
CA ASN A 254 38.23 -57.63 16.35
C ASN A 254 37.76 -56.18 16.54
N ARG A 255 36.48 -56.00 16.85
CA ARG A 255 35.92 -54.69 17.22
C ARG A 255 36.55 -54.22 18.52
N ILE A 256 36.89 -52.94 18.60
CA ILE A 256 37.38 -52.31 19.83
C ILE A 256 36.28 -51.39 20.36
N LEU A 257 35.93 -51.55 21.63
CA LEU A 257 35.06 -50.68 22.40
C LEU A 257 35.88 -49.87 23.40
N GLY A 258 35.65 -48.56 23.46
CA GLY A 258 36.33 -47.65 24.39
C GLY A 258 35.37 -46.82 25.25
N PRO A 259 35.86 -46.30 26.39
CA PRO A 259 35.13 -45.37 27.25
C PRO A 259 34.97 -43.98 26.60
N ASP A 260 34.14 -43.15 27.22
CA ASP A 260 33.80 -41.78 26.81
C ASP A 260 34.99 -40.85 26.56
N TRP A 261 36.05 -40.94 27.35
CA TRP A 261 37.25 -40.12 27.16
C TRP A 261 38.11 -40.51 25.95
N LEU A 262 37.82 -41.63 25.27
CA LEU A 262 38.41 -41.93 23.95
C LEU A 262 37.56 -41.35 22.80
N GLY A 263 36.38 -40.81 23.08
CA GLY A 263 35.52 -40.12 22.11
C GLY A 263 35.91 -38.68 21.82
N SER A 264 37.14 -38.27 22.13
CA SER A 264 37.59 -36.91 21.84
C SER A 264 38.03 -36.75 20.38
N GLU A 265 37.86 -35.54 19.85
CA GLU A 265 38.33 -35.19 18.49
C GLU A 265 39.85 -35.39 18.38
N ARG A 266 40.60 -35.08 19.44
CA ARG A 266 42.07 -35.23 19.49
C ARG A 266 42.50 -36.68 19.30
N PHE A 267 41.79 -37.62 19.92
CA PHE A 267 42.09 -39.05 19.79
C PHE A 267 41.83 -39.56 18.36
N GLY A 268 40.68 -39.18 17.78
CA GLY A 268 40.36 -39.53 16.39
C GLY A 268 41.34 -38.95 15.38
N GLN A 269 41.71 -37.67 15.53
CA GLN A 269 42.70 -37.01 14.68
C GLN A 269 44.09 -37.66 14.79
N ALA A 270 44.51 -38.04 16.00
CA ALA A 270 45.79 -38.71 16.19
C ALA A 270 45.85 -40.06 15.45
N LEU A 271 44.75 -40.82 15.41
CA LEU A 271 44.66 -42.05 14.62
C LEU A 271 44.62 -41.78 13.11
N ALA A 272 43.84 -40.77 12.68
CA ALA A 272 43.71 -40.37 11.27
C ALA A 272 45.05 -39.88 10.66
N GLN A 273 45.94 -39.32 11.48
CA GLN A 273 47.26 -38.84 11.05
C GLN A 273 48.30 -39.96 10.93
N LEU A 274 48.00 -41.19 11.35
CA LEU A 274 48.95 -42.30 11.22
C LEU A 274 49.20 -42.62 9.74
N PRO A 275 50.46 -42.83 9.30
CA PRO A 275 50.78 -43.01 7.89
C PRO A 275 49.98 -44.14 7.20
N ARG A 276 49.79 -45.27 7.90
CA ARG A 276 49.03 -46.40 7.32
C ARG A 276 47.52 -46.13 7.23
N GLU A 277 46.97 -45.28 8.09
CA GLU A 277 45.55 -44.86 7.99
C GLU A 277 45.33 -44.00 6.75
N GLN A 278 46.28 -43.11 6.45
CA GLN A 278 46.21 -42.24 5.26
C GLN A 278 46.24 -43.05 3.96
N HIS A 279 46.99 -44.15 3.92
CA HIS A 279 47.05 -45.05 2.76
C HIS A 279 45.90 -46.07 2.72
N HIS A 280 45.37 -46.45 3.88
CA HIS A 280 44.28 -47.41 4.04
C HIS A 280 43.25 -46.88 5.06
N PRO A 281 42.37 -45.93 4.66
CA PRO A 281 41.38 -45.35 5.56
C PRO A 281 40.51 -46.41 6.22
N GLY A 282 40.31 -46.32 7.54
CA GLY A 282 39.53 -47.28 8.32
C GLY A 282 40.33 -48.44 8.90
N LEU A 283 41.64 -48.55 8.66
CA LEU A 283 42.49 -49.60 9.24
C LEU A 283 42.46 -49.57 10.78
N TYR A 284 42.66 -48.40 11.37
CA TYR A 284 42.63 -48.19 12.82
C TYR A 284 41.25 -47.74 13.31
N THR A 285 40.57 -46.88 12.54
CA THR A 285 39.33 -46.21 12.96
C THR A 285 38.07 -47.02 12.65
N GLY A 286 38.05 -47.79 11.56
CA GLY A 286 36.83 -48.38 10.98
C GLY A 286 36.13 -49.44 11.84
N ARG A 287 36.78 -49.98 12.87
CA ARG A 287 36.18 -50.91 13.85
C ARG A 287 36.41 -50.47 15.30
N LEU A 288 36.65 -49.18 15.49
CA LEU A 288 36.83 -48.55 16.79
C LEU A 288 35.56 -47.79 17.14
N MET A 289 34.90 -48.25 18.21
CA MET A 289 33.70 -47.65 18.74
C MET A 289 33.99 -47.16 20.15
N VAL A 290 33.42 -46.01 20.50
CA VAL A 290 33.66 -45.38 21.80
C VAL A 290 32.34 -44.86 22.33
N VAL A 291 32.16 -44.91 23.65
CA VAL A 291 31.06 -44.17 24.26
C VAL A 291 31.24 -42.70 23.91
N ALA A 292 30.15 -42.04 23.55
CA ALA A 292 30.12 -40.66 23.15
C ALA A 292 28.95 -40.02 23.91
N PRO A 293 29.21 -39.29 25.01
CA PRO A 293 28.15 -38.68 25.82
C PRO A 293 27.33 -37.65 25.05
N PHE A 294 27.86 -37.17 23.92
CA PHE A 294 27.16 -36.34 22.97
C PHE A 294 27.64 -36.64 21.55
N LEU A 295 26.70 -36.70 20.61
CA LEU A 295 26.95 -36.92 19.19
C LEU A 295 26.14 -35.89 18.39
N PRO A 296 26.81 -34.95 17.68
CA PRO A 296 26.12 -33.89 16.95
C PRO A 296 25.15 -34.38 15.86
N ASP A 297 25.42 -35.54 15.26
CA ASP A 297 24.63 -36.12 14.17
C ASP A 297 23.34 -36.80 14.63
N ILE A 298 23.16 -37.02 15.94
CA ILE A 298 21.89 -37.47 16.51
C ILE A 298 21.41 -36.52 17.62
N ALA A 299 21.86 -35.27 17.58
CA ALA A 299 21.55 -34.27 18.59
C ALA A 299 20.06 -33.86 18.60
N SER A 300 19.61 -33.33 19.73
CA SER A 300 18.30 -32.70 19.84
C SER A 300 18.27 -31.34 19.15
N ARG A 301 17.07 -30.86 18.84
CA ARG A 301 16.88 -29.52 18.29
C ARG A 301 17.49 -28.44 19.19
N GLU A 302 17.24 -28.52 20.49
CA GLU A 302 17.77 -27.55 21.47
C GLU A 302 19.31 -27.59 21.52
N ALA A 303 19.92 -28.77 21.39
CA ALA A 303 21.37 -28.90 21.31
C ALA A 303 21.92 -28.29 20.01
N ASN A 304 21.28 -28.55 18.87
CA ASN A 304 21.68 -27.97 17.58
C ASN A 304 21.61 -26.44 17.58
N GLN A 305 20.59 -25.87 18.25
CA GLN A 305 20.46 -24.42 18.42
C GLN A 305 21.57 -23.84 19.31
N LEU A 306 21.88 -24.50 20.43
CA LEU A 306 22.99 -24.09 21.29
C LEU A 306 24.33 -24.16 20.57
N LEU A 307 24.58 -25.25 19.82
CA LEU A 307 25.78 -25.42 19.01
C LEU A 307 25.90 -24.33 17.95
N ALA A 308 24.83 -24.03 17.20
CA ALA A 308 24.83 -22.96 16.21
C ALA A 308 25.19 -21.59 16.82
N ARG A 309 24.56 -21.24 17.95
CA ARG A 309 24.84 -19.97 18.66
C ARG A 309 26.25 -19.92 19.22
N TYR A 310 26.74 -21.03 19.75
CA TYR A 310 28.11 -21.12 20.24
C TYR A 310 29.11 -20.94 19.10
N ASP A 311 28.90 -21.66 17.99
CA ASP A 311 29.78 -21.63 16.82
C ASP A 311 29.85 -20.23 16.20
N GLU A 312 28.71 -19.51 16.14
CA GLU A 312 28.66 -18.13 15.67
C GLU A 312 29.51 -17.18 16.53
N GLN A 313 29.51 -17.35 17.85
CA GLN A 313 30.18 -16.43 18.79
C GLN A 313 31.64 -16.80 19.07
N TYR A 314 31.95 -18.09 19.09
CA TYR A 314 33.19 -18.60 19.67
C TYR A 314 33.93 -19.60 18.77
N GLY A 315 33.35 -19.98 17.62
CA GLY A 315 33.83 -21.07 16.78
C GLY A 315 33.37 -22.45 17.27
N PRO A 316 33.69 -23.54 16.53
CA PRO A 316 33.15 -24.88 16.77
C PRO A 316 33.37 -25.35 18.19
N LEU A 317 32.31 -25.79 18.88
CA LEU A 317 32.42 -26.44 20.19
C LEU A 317 33.16 -27.78 20.06
N ARG A 318 34.30 -27.93 20.74
CA ARG A 318 35.14 -29.14 20.64
C ARG A 318 34.98 -30.08 21.83
N ASN A 319 34.54 -29.54 22.96
CA ASN A 319 34.41 -30.28 24.20
C ASN A 319 32.93 -30.51 24.57
N TRP A 320 32.49 -31.77 24.50
CA TRP A 320 31.13 -32.16 24.88
C TRP A 320 30.80 -31.84 26.34
N SER A 321 31.78 -31.79 27.26
CA SER A 321 31.49 -31.51 28.67
C SER A 321 30.99 -30.09 28.92
N ALA A 322 31.19 -29.17 27.97
CA ALA A 322 30.59 -27.85 27.99
C ALA A 322 29.05 -27.91 27.89
N LEU A 323 28.50 -28.84 27.10
CA LEU A 323 27.05 -29.05 27.02
C LEU A 323 26.48 -29.58 28.35
N TYR A 324 27.26 -30.42 29.05
CA TYR A 324 26.91 -30.91 30.38
C TYR A 324 27.04 -29.84 31.46
N ALA A 325 27.95 -28.87 31.29
CA ALA A 325 28.04 -27.68 32.13
C ALA A 325 26.81 -26.79 31.93
N TYR A 326 26.38 -26.57 30.68
CA TYR A 326 25.12 -25.88 30.38
C TYR A 326 23.94 -26.54 31.09
N ASP A 327 23.82 -27.87 31.01
CA ASP A 327 22.76 -28.61 31.69
C ASP A 327 22.90 -28.62 33.22
N ALA A 328 24.12 -28.62 33.77
CA ALA A 328 24.36 -28.45 35.21
C ALA A 328 23.89 -27.07 35.69
N GLY A 329 24.12 -26.02 34.90
CA GLY A 329 23.53 -24.70 35.13
C GLY A 329 22.01 -24.75 35.09
N ARG A 330 21.41 -25.36 34.06
CA ARG A 330 19.95 -25.45 33.92
C ARG A 330 19.27 -26.15 35.08
N VAL A 331 19.82 -27.28 35.54
CA VAL A 331 19.21 -28.03 36.65
C VAL A 331 19.31 -27.26 37.97
N ILE A 332 20.41 -26.54 38.22
CA ILE A 332 20.55 -25.66 39.39
C ILE A 332 19.55 -24.51 39.30
N VAL A 333 19.43 -23.85 38.15
CA VAL A 333 18.47 -22.76 37.93
C VAL A 333 17.03 -23.24 38.15
N ALA A 334 16.68 -24.40 37.59
CA ALA A 334 15.35 -24.99 37.80
C ALA A 334 15.10 -25.32 39.27
N ALA A 335 16.11 -25.83 39.99
CA ALA A 335 16.01 -26.09 41.43
C ALA A 335 15.82 -24.80 42.23
N ILE A 336 16.50 -23.70 41.87
CA ILE A 336 16.32 -22.37 42.46
C ILE A 336 14.90 -21.84 42.22
N GLN A 337 14.39 -21.94 41.00
CA GLN A 337 13.04 -21.51 40.64
C GLN A 337 11.97 -22.30 41.43
N ARG A 338 12.12 -23.62 41.50
CA ARG A 338 11.21 -24.49 42.27
C ARG A 338 11.28 -24.22 43.77
N ALA A 339 12.45 -23.84 44.29
CA ALA A 339 12.63 -23.45 45.69
C ALA A 339 11.90 -22.13 46.02
N GLY A 340 11.55 -21.31 45.01
CA GLY A 340 10.82 -20.05 45.18
C GLY A 340 11.59 -19.02 46.02
N LEU A 341 12.92 -18.96 45.84
CA LEU A 341 13.81 -18.16 46.68
C LEU A 341 13.51 -16.65 46.65
N SER A 342 12.84 -16.16 45.60
CA SER A 342 12.38 -14.77 45.44
C SER A 342 11.32 -14.31 46.44
N LYS A 343 10.56 -15.24 47.03
CA LYS A 343 9.44 -14.91 47.95
C LYS A 343 9.77 -15.18 49.42
N ARG A 344 10.87 -15.87 49.73
CA ARG A 344 11.19 -16.42 51.07
C ARG A 344 12.69 -16.40 51.37
N TRP A 345 13.34 -15.24 51.35
CA TRP A 345 14.71 -15.16 51.86
C TRP A 345 14.72 -14.90 53.38
N SER A 346 15.13 -15.90 54.18
CA SER A 346 15.45 -15.69 55.61
C SER A 346 16.95 -15.79 55.90
N THR A 347 17.66 -16.81 55.41
CA THR A 347 19.13 -16.95 55.57
C THR A 347 19.78 -17.74 54.41
N ARG A 348 21.06 -17.48 54.09
CA ARG A 348 21.79 -18.20 53.01
C ARG A 348 21.84 -19.72 53.22
N VAL A 349 22.06 -20.16 54.45
CA VAL A 349 22.10 -21.59 54.81
C VAL A 349 20.76 -22.26 54.45
N SER A 350 19.63 -21.60 54.71
CA SER A 350 18.32 -22.12 54.31
C SER A 350 18.15 -22.15 52.78
N ALA A 351 18.64 -21.14 52.07
CA ALA A 351 18.58 -21.09 50.60
C ALA A 351 19.40 -22.23 49.96
N ARG A 352 20.65 -22.43 50.38
CA ARG A 352 21.50 -23.53 49.89
C ARG A 352 20.88 -24.91 50.15
N ARG A 353 20.28 -25.09 51.34
CA ARG A 353 19.55 -26.32 51.69
C ARG A 353 18.33 -26.54 50.80
N LEU A 354 17.52 -25.50 50.56
CA LEU A 354 16.36 -25.59 49.68
C LEU A 354 16.76 -25.93 48.24
N VAL A 355 17.82 -25.33 47.70
CA VAL A 355 18.34 -25.68 46.36
C VAL A 355 18.77 -27.14 46.33
N ARG A 356 19.50 -27.61 47.34
CA ARG A 356 19.89 -29.03 47.46
C ARG A 356 18.68 -29.95 47.54
N ASP A 357 17.68 -29.62 48.36
CA ASP A 357 16.44 -30.40 48.48
C ASP A 357 15.66 -30.43 47.16
N GLN A 358 15.66 -29.34 46.39
CA GLN A 358 15.01 -29.31 45.07
C GLN A 358 15.79 -30.06 44.00
N LEU A 359 17.12 -30.07 44.04
CA LEU A 359 17.95 -30.94 43.20
C LEU A 359 17.63 -32.41 43.52
N ASP A 360 17.60 -32.76 44.81
CA ASP A 360 17.25 -34.10 45.27
C ASP A 360 15.82 -34.50 44.88
N ALA A 361 14.88 -33.57 44.79
CA ALA A 361 13.49 -33.85 44.41
C ALA A 361 13.30 -34.18 42.91
N VAL A 362 14.28 -33.89 42.03
CA VAL A 362 14.20 -34.18 40.59
C VAL A 362 14.48 -35.66 40.32
N ARG A 363 13.60 -36.57 40.73
CA ARG A 363 13.84 -38.03 40.77
C ARG A 363 13.19 -38.86 39.68
N SER A 364 12.45 -38.23 38.79
CA SER A 364 11.66 -38.93 37.77
C SER A 364 11.64 -38.14 36.48
N ALA A 365 11.48 -38.83 35.36
CA ALA A 365 11.29 -38.21 34.06
C ALA A 365 10.14 -37.20 34.02
N LEU A 366 9.03 -37.46 34.72
CA LEU A 366 7.89 -36.54 34.79
C LEU A 366 8.25 -35.17 35.36
N HIS A 367 9.22 -35.13 36.27
CA HIS A 367 9.71 -33.92 36.93
C HIS A 367 11.05 -33.43 36.37
N ALA A 368 11.55 -34.08 35.31
CA ALA A 368 12.87 -33.81 34.75
C ALA A 368 12.95 -32.38 34.21
N VAL A 369 14.14 -31.79 34.33
CA VAL A 369 14.44 -30.51 33.70
C VAL A 369 14.82 -30.80 32.25
N PRO A 370 14.22 -30.15 31.24
CA PRO A 370 14.66 -30.31 29.86
C PRO A 370 16.12 -29.88 29.74
N GLY A 371 16.98 -30.69 29.12
CA GLY A 371 18.40 -30.42 28.92
C GLY A 371 18.80 -30.60 27.45
N VAL A 372 19.92 -29.99 27.04
CA VAL A 372 20.46 -30.14 25.68
C VAL A 372 21.08 -31.52 25.48
N THR A 373 21.55 -32.16 26.55
CA THR A 373 22.02 -33.55 26.54
C THR A 373 20.93 -34.55 26.96
N GLY A 374 19.67 -34.11 26.89
CA GLY A 374 18.48 -34.87 27.26
C GLY A 374 17.88 -34.52 28.62
N PRO A 375 16.78 -35.20 29.03
CA PRO A 375 16.07 -34.89 30.27
C PRO A 375 16.94 -35.12 31.51
N LEU A 376 16.91 -34.16 32.44
CA LEU A 376 17.75 -34.11 33.65
C LEU A 376 16.95 -34.53 34.88
N TYR A 377 17.28 -35.68 35.46
CA TYR A 377 16.77 -36.18 36.74
C TYR A 377 17.81 -37.11 37.38
N PHE A 378 17.76 -37.27 38.69
CA PHE A 378 18.75 -38.01 39.49
C PHE A 378 18.15 -39.23 40.18
N ASN A 379 18.97 -40.25 40.36
CA ASN A 379 18.69 -41.40 41.21
C ASN A 379 19.00 -41.07 42.69
N ASP A 380 18.81 -42.05 43.58
CA ASP A 380 19.04 -41.93 45.03
C ASP A 380 20.44 -41.49 45.43
N ASP A 381 21.43 -41.73 44.57
CA ASP A 381 22.82 -41.38 44.79
C ASP A 381 23.22 -40.08 44.11
N GLY A 382 22.29 -39.26 43.61
CA GLY A 382 22.60 -38.01 42.91
C GLY A 382 23.23 -38.18 41.52
N THR A 383 23.26 -39.42 40.99
CA THR A 383 23.70 -39.74 39.63
C THR A 383 22.50 -39.74 38.68
N PRO A 384 22.61 -39.17 37.47
CA PRO A 384 21.50 -39.12 36.54
C PRO A 384 21.36 -40.43 35.77
N ASP A 385 20.12 -40.84 35.52
CA ASP A 385 19.84 -41.99 34.66
C ASP A 385 19.77 -41.53 33.20
N ARG A 386 20.92 -41.55 32.52
CA ARG A 386 21.09 -40.91 31.21
C ARG A 386 21.31 -41.88 30.07
N ALA A 387 20.87 -41.39 28.92
CA ALA A 387 21.26 -41.88 27.62
C ALA A 387 22.76 -41.69 27.35
N MET A 388 23.45 -42.79 27.07
CA MET A 388 24.77 -42.77 26.45
C MET A 388 24.62 -43.25 25.02
N ALA A 389 25.39 -42.65 24.12
CA ALA A 389 25.48 -43.12 22.74
C ALA A 389 26.85 -43.74 22.48
N VAL A 390 26.96 -44.51 21.40
CA VAL A 390 28.23 -45.02 20.90
C VAL A 390 28.52 -44.36 19.57
N GLY A 391 29.68 -43.73 19.49
CA GLY A 391 30.24 -43.21 18.25
C GLY A 391 31.21 -44.22 17.62
N GLN A 392 31.41 -44.09 16.32
CA GLN A 392 32.41 -44.79 15.53
C GLN A 392 33.25 -43.74 14.80
N PHE A 393 34.57 -43.97 14.73
CA PHE A 393 35.44 -43.07 13.98
C PHE A 393 35.35 -43.35 12.48
N HIS A 394 34.81 -42.39 11.74
CA HIS A 394 34.72 -42.36 10.28
C HIS A 394 34.75 -40.90 9.82
N ASN A 395 35.92 -40.39 9.40
CA ASN A 395 36.13 -38.96 9.06
C ASN A 395 35.66 -37.98 10.16
N GLY A 396 35.81 -38.38 11.42
CA GLY A 396 35.21 -37.74 12.58
C GLY A 396 34.55 -38.79 13.48
N LEU A 397 34.01 -38.37 14.62
CA LEU A 397 33.20 -39.26 15.45
C LEU A 397 31.73 -39.13 15.03
N VAL A 398 31.18 -40.18 14.44
CA VAL A 398 29.77 -40.25 14.00
C VAL A 398 29.03 -41.33 14.78
N ALA A 399 27.71 -41.26 14.85
CA ALA A 399 26.89 -42.26 15.50
C ALA A 399 27.12 -43.65 14.89
N ALA A 400 27.37 -44.62 15.77
CA ALA A 400 27.39 -46.02 15.37
C ALA A 400 26.00 -46.42 14.85
N LEU A 401 25.98 -47.29 13.83
CA LEU A 401 24.77 -47.70 13.10
C LEU A 401 23.73 -48.43 13.97
N THR A 402 24.08 -48.78 15.21
CA THR A 402 23.18 -49.37 16.18
C THR A 402 23.43 -48.71 17.52
N GLN A 403 22.38 -48.15 18.11
CA GLN A 403 22.40 -47.64 19.48
C GLN A 403 21.63 -48.61 20.37
N ILE A 404 21.84 -48.53 21.68
CA ILE A 404 20.99 -49.24 22.66
C ILE A 404 20.23 -48.22 23.49
N ARG A 405 19.05 -48.61 23.95
CA ARG A 405 18.28 -47.87 24.96
C ARG A 405 17.88 -48.79 26.10
N TYR A 406 17.78 -48.21 27.29
CA TYR A 406 17.11 -48.85 28.41
C TYR A 406 15.61 -48.56 28.34
N GLY A 407 14.77 -49.59 28.46
CA GLY A 407 13.36 -49.43 28.74
C GLY A 407 13.20 -48.88 30.16
N GLY A 408 12.29 -47.92 30.35
CA GLY A 408 11.98 -47.45 31.69
C GLY A 408 11.48 -48.59 32.58
N PRO A 409 11.62 -48.46 33.92
CA PRO A 409 11.27 -49.53 34.85
C PRO A 409 9.81 -49.94 34.64
N THR A 410 9.58 -51.23 34.39
CA THR A 410 8.24 -51.80 34.27
C THR A 410 7.54 -51.73 35.63
N ALA A 411 6.24 -51.42 35.64
CA ALA A 411 5.43 -51.24 36.86
C ALA A 411 5.27 -52.52 37.73
N THR A 412 5.93 -53.63 37.38
CA THR A 412 5.95 -54.86 38.17
C THR A 412 7.24 -54.91 38.97
N ASP A 413 7.21 -54.36 40.18
CA ASP A 413 8.20 -54.55 41.25
C ASP A 413 8.25 -56.03 41.70
N GLY A 414 8.72 -56.90 40.80
CA GLY A 414 8.90 -58.34 41.04
C GLY A 414 9.70 -59.08 39.96
N GLY A 415 10.21 -58.40 38.94
CA GLY A 415 11.15 -58.98 37.97
C GLY A 415 12.59 -59.00 38.50
N ASP A 416 13.41 -59.94 38.02
CA ASP A 416 14.78 -60.31 38.45
C ASP A 416 15.87 -59.19 38.53
N GLY A 417 15.50 -57.91 38.40
CA GLY A 417 16.43 -56.79 38.36
C GLY A 417 17.15 -56.61 37.02
N ARG A 418 16.71 -57.26 35.94
CA ARG A 418 17.14 -56.99 34.55
C ARG A 418 16.59 -55.66 34.04
N ARG A 419 17.45 -54.87 33.42
CA ARG A 419 17.03 -53.72 32.60
C ARG A 419 16.58 -54.24 31.24
N ASP A 420 15.41 -53.80 30.77
CA ASP A 420 14.96 -54.05 29.40
C ASP A 420 15.87 -53.27 28.44
N VAL A 421 16.80 -53.94 27.76
CA VAL A 421 17.70 -53.28 26.78
C VAL A 421 17.19 -53.55 25.38
N ARG A 422 16.89 -52.48 24.64
CA ARG A 422 16.43 -52.53 23.24
C ARG A 422 17.42 -51.85 22.31
N THR A 423 17.49 -52.31 21.07
CA THR A 423 18.32 -51.69 20.04
C THR A 423 17.53 -50.66 19.23
N THR A 424 18.18 -49.56 18.88
CA THR A 424 17.68 -48.53 17.98
C THR A 424 18.55 -48.51 16.73
N ALA A 425 17.95 -48.61 15.55
CA ALA A 425 18.69 -48.54 14.30
C ALA A 425 19.07 -47.09 14.01
N VAL A 426 20.29 -46.86 13.53
CA VAL A 426 20.72 -45.56 13.00
C VAL A 426 20.93 -45.71 11.51
N ALA A 427 20.15 -44.98 10.72
CA ALA A 427 20.29 -44.90 9.27
C ALA A 427 21.05 -43.61 8.94
N GLN A 428 22.19 -43.75 8.28
CA GLN A 428 22.94 -42.59 7.80
C GLN A 428 22.26 -42.02 6.56
N VAL A 429 22.10 -40.71 6.52
CA VAL A 429 21.39 -39.99 5.47
C VAL A 429 22.34 -38.97 4.88
N GLY A 430 22.64 -39.08 3.59
CA GLY A 430 23.29 -38.02 2.87
C GLY A 430 22.36 -37.36 1.87
N LEU A 431 22.58 -36.06 1.65
CA LEU A 431 21.80 -35.25 0.73
C LEU A 431 22.75 -34.38 -0.10
N ALA A 432 22.63 -34.46 -1.41
CA ALA A 432 23.36 -33.61 -2.35
C ALA A 432 22.36 -32.78 -3.16
N ALA A 433 22.30 -31.47 -2.88
CA ALA A 433 21.46 -30.55 -3.64
C ALA A 433 22.00 -30.36 -5.06
N GLY A 434 21.14 -30.55 -6.05
CA GLY A 434 21.43 -30.47 -7.48
C GLY A 434 21.04 -29.12 -8.08
N ARG A 435 19.76 -28.76 -8.04
CA ARG A 435 19.24 -27.52 -8.64
C ARG A 435 18.04 -26.97 -7.88
N ILE A 436 17.99 -25.66 -7.69
CA ILE A 436 16.85 -24.92 -7.16
C ILE A 436 16.28 -24.09 -8.31
N SER A 437 15.01 -24.27 -8.59
CA SER A 437 14.29 -23.67 -9.72
C SER A 437 12.87 -23.27 -9.31
N ASP A 438 12.13 -22.61 -10.20
CA ASP A 438 10.75 -22.15 -9.95
C ASP A 438 10.60 -21.42 -8.58
N ILE A 439 11.57 -20.57 -8.23
CA ILE A 439 11.52 -19.80 -6.98
C ILE A 439 10.40 -18.76 -7.13
N ASP A 440 9.35 -18.90 -6.33
CA ASP A 440 8.23 -17.99 -6.25
C ASP A 440 8.23 -17.29 -4.87
N PRO A 441 8.81 -16.08 -4.77
CA PRO A 441 8.81 -15.29 -3.55
C PRO A 441 7.41 -14.93 -3.03
N ALA A 442 6.41 -14.82 -3.91
CA ALA A 442 5.06 -14.42 -3.53
C ALA A 442 4.28 -15.56 -2.89
N GLN A 443 4.42 -16.78 -3.42
CA GLN A 443 3.84 -17.99 -2.85
C GLN A 443 4.73 -18.63 -1.77
N ARG A 444 5.95 -18.13 -1.59
CA ARG A 444 6.97 -18.71 -0.70
C ARG A 444 7.19 -20.18 -0.99
N THR A 445 7.42 -20.52 -2.26
CA THR A 445 7.75 -21.90 -2.68
C THR A 445 8.92 -21.92 -3.63
N ALA A 446 9.76 -22.95 -3.55
CA ALA A 446 10.81 -23.21 -4.54
C ALA A 446 10.87 -24.70 -4.87
N ARG A 447 11.21 -25.04 -6.11
CA ARG A 447 11.48 -26.43 -6.51
C ARG A 447 12.93 -26.77 -6.23
N VAL A 448 13.14 -27.81 -5.43
CA VAL A 448 14.48 -28.31 -5.06
C VAL A 448 14.66 -29.70 -5.66
N GLU A 449 15.71 -29.86 -6.47
CA GLU A 449 16.20 -31.12 -7.01
C GLU A 449 17.42 -31.54 -6.19
N PHE A 450 17.41 -32.76 -5.65
CA PHE A 450 18.50 -33.29 -4.85
C PHE A 450 18.56 -34.82 -4.92
N ASP A 451 19.77 -35.35 -4.73
CA ASP A 451 20.00 -36.76 -4.52
C ASP A 451 20.00 -37.05 -3.02
N LEU A 452 19.21 -38.03 -2.59
CA LEU A 452 19.06 -38.46 -1.21
C LEU A 452 19.48 -39.92 -1.12
N TRP A 453 20.44 -40.24 -0.25
CA TRP A 453 20.82 -41.62 -0.02
C TRP A 453 20.75 -42.01 1.44
N PHE A 454 20.49 -43.30 1.64
CA PHE A 454 20.44 -43.95 2.94
C PHE A 454 21.51 -45.03 2.98
N ARG A 455 22.26 -45.10 4.08
CA ARG A 455 23.22 -46.17 4.36
C ARG A 455 22.89 -46.82 5.71
N GLN A 456 22.81 -48.15 5.72
CA GLN A 456 22.59 -48.93 6.95
C GLN A 456 23.34 -50.26 6.87
N ARG A 457 23.78 -50.77 8.03
CA ARG A 457 24.31 -52.14 8.12
C ARG A 457 23.21 -53.21 8.14
N SER A 458 23.34 -54.25 7.31
CA SER A 458 22.51 -55.45 7.44
C SER A 458 22.93 -56.21 8.70
N GLN A 459 22.09 -56.24 9.73
CA GLN A 459 22.39 -57.00 10.95
C GLN A 459 22.14 -58.51 10.72
N PRO A 460 23.13 -59.39 10.97
CA PRO A 460 22.90 -60.82 11.00
C PRO A 460 22.43 -61.27 12.38
N GLY A 461 21.20 -61.78 12.48
CA GLY A 461 20.70 -62.50 13.66
C GLY A 461 19.54 -61.83 14.42
N PRO A 462 18.91 -62.54 15.38
CA PRO A 462 17.58 -62.28 15.92
C PRO A 462 17.53 -61.13 16.96
N ALA A 463 18.14 -59.99 16.67
CA ALA A 463 17.83 -58.74 17.35
C ALA A 463 16.44 -58.27 16.86
N ALA A 464 15.40 -58.84 17.46
CA ALA A 464 14.01 -58.62 17.09
C ALA A 464 13.65 -57.13 17.03
N GLY A 465 13.53 -56.57 15.83
CA GLY A 465 12.81 -55.31 15.60
C GLY A 465 13.56 -54.18 14.90
N ALA A 466 14.82 -54.35 14.49
CA ALA A 466 15.47 -53.37 13.61
C ALA A 466 14.74 -53.33 12.24
N PRO A 467 14.37 -52.15 11.70
CA PRO A 467 13.66 -52.07 10.43
C PRO A 467 14.56 -52.57 9.29
N GLY A 468 13.97 -53.34 8.38
CA GLY A 468 14.63 -53.70 7.12
C GLY A 468 14.85 -52.46 6.24
N PRO A 469 15.73 -52.55 5.22
CA PRO A 469 16.11 -51.43 4.36
C PRO A 469 14.91 -50.76 3.66
N ASP A 470 13.89 -51.53 3.27
CA ASP A 470 12.66 -50.99 2.68
C ASP A 470 11.83 -50.14 3.65
N ALA A 471 11.86 -50.49 4.93
CA ALA A 471 11.16 -49.71 5.96
C ALA A 471 11.83 -48.35 6.16
N LEU A 472 13.16 -48.26 6.12
CA LEU A 472 13.90 -47.02 6.35
C LEU A 472 13.57 -45.91 5.35
N THR A 473 13.17 -46.28 4.13
CA THR A 473 12.87 -45.36 3.04
C THR A 473 11.40 -44.93 3.02
N ASP A 474 10.57 -45.40 3.94
CA ASP A 474 9.18 -44.94 4.11
C ASP A 474 9.14 -43.58 4.83
N ILE A 475 9.56 -42.53 4.12
CA ILE A 475 9.62 -41.16 4.63
C ILE A 475 8.42 -40.31 4.18
N VAL A 476 8.17 -39.23 4.91
CA VAL A 476 7.22 -38.17 4.58
C VAL A 476 7.96 -36.83 4.64
N PHE A 477 7.89 -36.06 3.56
CA PHE A 477 8.37 -34.68 3.53
C PHE A 477 7.34 -33.77 4.21
N ILE A 478 7.74 -33.07 5.26
CA ILE A 478 6.84 -32.36 6.19
C ILE A 478 6.39 -31.01 5.60
N ASN A 479 7.27 -30.36 4.85
CA ASN A 479 7.08 -29.02 4.32
C ASN A 479 7.09 -28.97 2.78
N ALA A 480 6.79 -30.10 2.14
CA ALA A 480 6.55 -30.14 0.71
C ALA A 480 5.20 -29.47 0.39
N ALA A 481 5.19 -28.58 -0.60
CA ALA A 481 3.98 -27.90 -1.09
C ALA A 481 3.08 -28.84 -1.91
N GLU A 482 3.60 -30.02 -2.27
CA GLU A 482 2.91 -31.08 -3.00
C GLU A 482 3.24 -32.45 -2.35
N PRO A 483 2.37 -33.48 -2.46
CA PRO A 483 2.69 -34.80 -1.95
C PRO A 483 3.92 -35.41 -2.66
N VAL A 484 4.98 -35.70 -1.91
CA VAL A 484 6.23 -36.30 -2.42
C VAL A 484 6.44 -37.66 -1.80
N GLY A 485 6.70 -38.67 -2.63
CA GLY A 485 7.12 -40.00 -2.21
C GLY A 485 8.44 -40.38 -2.87
N LEU A 486 9.23 -41.22 -2.21
CA LEU A 486 10.41 -41.84 -2.84
C LEU A 486 9.93 -42.90 -3.83
N GLY A 487 10.36 -42.78 -5.09
CA GLY A 487 10.14 -43.79 -6.13
C GLY A 487 11.05 -45.01 -5.95
N ALA A 488 11.33 -45.74 -7.05
CA ALA A 488 12.36 -46.77 -7.03
C ALA A 488 13.76 -46.12 -6.87
N PRO A 489 14.68 -46.77 -6.13
CA PRO A 489 16.04 -46.25 -5.99
C PRO A 489 16.75 -46.21 -7.34
N VAL A 490 17.48 -45.12 -7.59
CA VAL A 490 18.34 -44.92 -8.76
C VAL A 490 19.52 -45.89 -8.71
N GLU A 491 20.07 -46.08 -7.52
CA GLU A 491 21.16 -47.00 -7.24
C GLU A 491 20.90 -47.72 -5.92
N GLN A 492 21.18 -49.02 -5.86
CA GLN A 492 21.11 -49.80 -4.64
C GLN A 492 22.16 -50.90 -4.66
N GLY A 493 22.75 -51.20 -3.50
CA GLY A 493 23.72 -52.28 -3.38
C GLY A 493 24.19 -52.49 -1.95
N THR A 494 25.17 -53.38 -1.79
CA THR A 494 25.78 -53.69 -0.50
C THR A 494 27.29 -53.54 -0.61
N ARG A 495 27.90 -52.77 0.29
CA ARG A 495 29.35 -52.56 0.39
C ARG A 495 29.79 -52.73 1.84
N ASP A 496 30.78 -53.58 2.10
CA ASP A 496 31.33 -53.83 3.44
C ASP A 496 30.30 -54.25 4.52
N GLY A 497 29.19 -54.87 4.09
CA GLY A 497 28.07 -55.26 4.96
C GLY A 497 27.07 -54.15 5.25
N GLU A 498 27.19 -53.01 4.57
CA GLU A 498 26.26 -51.89 4.59
C GLU A 498 25.48 -51.83 3.28
N GLU A 499 24.16 -51.83 3.38
CA GLU A 499 23.25 -51.56 2.28
C GLU A 499 23.14 -50.06 2.06
N TYR A 500 23.22 -49.64 0.81
CA TYR A 500 23.00 -48.26 0.41
C TYR A 500 21.87 -48.17 -0.63
N ARG A 501 21.13 -47.08 -0.59
CA ARG A 501 20.08 -46.75 -1.57
C ARG A 501 20.11 -45.27 -1.88
N LEU A 502 20.19 -44.93 -3.17
CA LEU A 502 20.19 -43.57 -3.69
C LEU A 502 18.87 -43.28 -4.39
N PHE A 503 18.28 -42.13 -4.11
CA PHE A 503 17.05 -41.64 -4.71
C PHE A 503 17.28 -40.26 -5.29
N HIS A 504 16.73 -39.99 -6.47
CA HIS A 504 16.66 -38.65 -7.02
C HIS A 504 15.28 -38.06 -6.72
N VAL A 505 15.23 -36.89 -6.09
CA VAL A 505 13.99 -36.22 -5.67
C VAL A 505 13.92 -34.84 -6.29
N SER A 506 12.77 -34.50 -6.87
CA SER A 506 12.44 -33.18 -7.40
C SER A 506 11.04 -32.80 -6.93
N ALA A 507 10.93 -31.75 -6.10
CA ALA A 507 9.66 -31.33 -5.54
C ALA A 507 9.65 -29.85 -5.12
N ARG A 508 8.45 -29.28 -4.96
CA ARG A 508 8.26 -27.94 -4.39
C ARG A 508 8.20 -27.97 -2.87
N PHE A 509 8.97 -27.11 -2.22
CA PHE A 509 9.01 -26.93 -0.76
C PHE A 509 8.62 -25.50 -0.39
N HIS A 510 7.98 -25.35 0.77
CA HIS A 510 7.68 -24.05 1.35
C HIS A 510 8.96 -23.34 1.84
N MET A 511 9.01 -22.03 1.62
CA MET A 511 10.08 -21.12 2.04
C MET A 511 9.64 -20.29 3.26
N ASP A 512 10.61 -19.81 4.03
CA ASP A 512 10.43 -18.83 5.11
C ASP A 512 9.46 -19.25 6.21
N GLU A 513 9.40 -20.56 6.51
CA GLU A 513 8.59 -21.07 7.61
C GLU A 513 9.06 -20.45 8.96
N PRO A 514 8.11 -20.12 9.86
CA PRO A 514 8.39 -19.36 11.08
C PRO A 514 9.23 -20.10 12.14
N GLU A 515 9.59 -21.36 11.90
CA GLU A 515 10.23 -22.24 12.89
C GLU A 515 11.77 -22.16 12.91
N GLY A 516 12.40 -21.32 12.08
CA GLY A 516 13.85 -21.12 12.04
C GLY A 516 14.25 -19.65 12.26
N GLN A 517 15.01 -19.37 13.33
CA GLN A 517 15.72 -18.10 13.51
C GLN A 517 16.94 -18.01 12.57
N SER A 518 16.77 -18.20 11.26
CA SER A 518 17.83 -17.85 10.30
C SER A 518 17.86 -16.34 10.11
N ARG A 519 19.07 -15.76 10.04
CA ARG A 519 19.24 -14.34 9.73
C ARG A 519 18.73 -14.08 8.31
N ARG A 520 17.53 -13.54 8.20
CA ARG A 520 16.97 -13.15 6.91
C ARG A 520 17.75 -11.96 6.35
N THR A 521 18.46 -12.16 5.26
CA THR A 521 19.06 -11.07 4.50
C THR A 521 17.96 -10.34 3.71
N ILE A 522 18.18 -9.07 3.34
CA ILE A 522 17.15 -8.23 2.69
C ILE A 522 16.78 -8.79 1.31
N GLY A 523 15.59 -9.39 1.21
CA GLY A 523 15.10 -10.09 0.02
C GLY A 523 15.67 -11.50 -0.15
N GLY A 524 16.36 -12.03 0.87
CA GLY A 524 16.74 -13.43 0.94
C GLY A 524 15.60 -14.31 1.44
N HIS A 525 15.66 -15.59 1.08
CA HIS A 525 14.68 -16.61 1.44
C HIS A 525 15.38 -17.80 2.07
N HIS A 526 14.74 -18.38 3.08
CA HIS A 526 15.15 -19.62 3.72
C HIS A 526 14.36 -20.79 3.13
N ILE A 527 15.05 -21.75 2.52
CA ILE A 527 14.45 -23.03 2.10
C ILE A 527 14.90 -24.09 3.09
N SER A 528 13.94 -24.86 3.60
CA SER A 528 14.23 -26.06 4.36
C SER A 528 13.66 -27.28 3.62
N VAL A 529 14.37 -28.40 3.60
CA VAL A 529 13.85 -29.70 3.18
C VAL A 529 13.80 -30.56 4.44
N ARG A 530 12.59 -30.88 4.90
CA ARG A 530 12.38 -31.62 6.14
C ARG A 530 11.65 -32.92 5.87
N PHE A 531 12.15 -34.02 6.44
CA PHE A 531 11.46 -35.30 6.38
C PHE A 531 11.67 -36.13 7.64
N HIS A 532 10.70 -36.99 7.91
CA HIS A 532 10.79 -38.02 8.95
C HIS A 532 10.21 -39.34 8.43
N HIS A 533 10.43 -40.44 9.15
CA HIS A 533 9.81 -41.71 8.80
C HIS A 533 8.29 -41.64 9.01
N ARG A 534 7.47 -42.27 8.17
CA ARG A 534 5.99 -42.25 8.27
C ARG A 534 5.40 -42.78 9.58
N ASN A 535 5.89 -43.93 10.08
CA ASN A 535 5.32 -44.63 11.23
C ASN A 535 6.32 -45.09 12.32
N LEU A 536 7.63 -45.02 12.08
CA LEU A 536 8.62 -45.45 13.07
C LEU A 536 9.05 -44.26 13.95
N PRO A 537 8.87 -44.34 15.28
CA PRO A 537 9.34 -43.31 16.19
C PRO A 537 10.87 -43.35 16.33
N TYR A 538 11.44 -42.28 16.86
CA TYR A 538 12.90 -42.13 17.08
C TYR A 538 13.54 -43.30 17.85
N GLU A 539 12.74 -44.03 18.59
CA GLU A 539 13.13 -45.11 19.49
C GLU A 539 13.49 -46.39 18.76
N ARG A 540 12.97 -46.55 17.54
CA ARG A 540 13.25 -47.68 16.66
C ARG A 540 14.20 -47.28 15.53
N LEU A 541 14.13 -46.03 15.09
CA LEU A 541 14.92 -45.51 13.99
C LEU A 541 15.34 -44.06 14.24
N VAL A 542 16.64 -43.79 14.18
CA VAL A 542 17.20 -42.45 14.13
C VAL A 542 17.87 -42.24 12.78
N TYR A 543 17.56 -41.13 12.12
CA TYR A 543 18.33 -40.68 10.97
C TYR A 543 19.50 -39.82 11.45
N ALA A 544 20.70 -40.14 10.99
CA ALA A 544 21.91 -39.36 11.28
C ALA A 544 22.45 -38.80 9.95
N PRO A 545 22.69 -37.48 9.82
CA PRO A 545 23.23 -36.91 8.61
C PRO A 545 24.67 -37.39 8.39
N GLU A 546 24.98 -37.82 7.18
CA GLU A 546 26.34 -38.13 6.77
C GLU A 546 27.12 -36.82 6.65
N ARG A 547 28.15 -36.65 7.49
CA ARG A 547 29.03 -35.49 7.48
C ARG A 547 30.33 -35.85 6.77
N ASP A 548 30.67 -35.11 5.73
CA ASP A 548 31.95 -35.23 5.01
C ASP A 548 33.12 -34.50 5.73
N GLY A 549 32.98 -34.19 7.03
CA GLY A 549 34.01 -33.53 7.84
C GLY A 549 34.24 -32.03 7.54
N GLY A 550 33.51 -31.44 6.58
CA GLY A 550 33.52 -29.99 6.28
C GLY A 550 32.55 -29.18 7.16
N SER A 551 32.76 -27.87 7.25
CA SER A 551 31.85 -26.94 7.94
C SER A 551 30.56 -26.67 7.13
N ASP A 552 29.49 -26.19 7.78
CA ASP A 552 28.26 -25.73 7.12
C ASP A 552 28.58 -24.67 6.02
N GLN A 553 29.58 -23.82 6.28
CA GLN A 553 30.08 -22.84 5.30
C GLN A 553 30.76 -23.49 4.09
N ASP A 554 31.48 -24.59 4.26
CA ASP A 554 32.11 -25.33 3.16
C ASP A 554 31.04 -25.96 2.26
N LEU A 555 29.96 -26.46 2.87
CA LEU A 555 28.79 -26.95 2.14
C LEU A 555 28.13 -25.81 1.35
N ALA A 556 27.86 -24.66 1.98
CA ALA A 556 27.30 -23.49 1.30
C ALA A 556 28.17 -23.01 0.13
N ASN A 557 29.49 -22.96 0.32
CA ASN A 557 30.46 -22.58 -0.70
C ASN A 557 30.48 -23.57 -1.87
N ALA A 558 30.42 -24.88 -1.58
CA ALA A 558 30.35 -25.92 -2.60
C ALA A 558 29.07 -25.80 -3.44
N LEU A 559 27.93 -25.56 -2.80
CA LEU A 559 26.63 -25.40 -3.48
C LEU A 559 26.57 -24.10 -4.31
N THR A 560 27.10 -22.99 -3.81
CA THR A 560 27.20 -21.73 -4.57
C THR A 560 28.11 -21.85 -5.77
N THR A 561 29.25 -22.54 -5.64
CA THR A 561 30.17 -22.79 -6.76
C THR A 561 29.50 -23.60 -7.87
N ARG A 562 28.59 -24.51 -7.51
CA ARG A 562 27.79 -25.32 -8.45
C ARG A 562 26.64 -24.54 -9.10
N LYS A 563 26.37 -23.28 -8.70
CA LYS A 563 25.27 -22.42 -9.21
C LYS A 563 23.90 -23.10 -9.16
N ILE A 564 23.62 -23.82 -8.07
CA ILE A 564 22.40 -24.61 -7.97
C ILE A 564 21.13 -23.76 -8.02
N ALA A 565 21.14 -22.51 -7.55
CA ALA A 565 19.99 -21.60 -7.51
C ALA A 565 19.78 -20.73 -8.77
N GLY A 566 20.46 -21.05 -9.87
CA GLY A 566 20.35 -20.29 -11.13
C GLY A 566 21.22 -19.02 -11.16
N SER A 567 20.94 -18.12 -12.11
CA SER A 567 21.73 -16.88 -12.30
C SER A 567 21.39 -15.78 -11.31
N ASP A 568 20.17 -15.77 -10.78
CA ASP A 568 19.59 -14.61 -10.09
C ASP A 568 19.67 -14.74 -8.57
N TRP A 569 20.08 -15.90 -8.05
CA TRP A 569 20.16 -16.23 -6.63
C TRP A 569 21.49 -16.88 -6.27
N VAL A 570 21.93 -16.69 -5.02
CA VAL A 570 23.16 -17.25 -4.45
C VAL A 570 22.81 -17.89 -3.11
N VAL A 571 23.39 -19.06 -2.82
CA VAL A 571 23.26 -19.72 -1.52
C VAL A 571 24.26 -19.07 -0.56
N THR A 572 23.77 -18.43 0.50
CA THR A 572 24.61 -17.74 1.49
C THR A 572 25.01 -18.66 2.65
N ASP A 573 24.14 -19.60 3.01
CA ASP A 573 24.39 -20.59 4.05
C ASP A 573 23.67 -21.91 3.73
N ALA A 574 24.19 -23.02 4.24
CA ALA A 574 23.62 -24.35 4.04
C ALA A 574 23.98 -25.28 5.21
N SER A 575 23.00 -26.01 5.74
CA SER A 575 23.26 -26.99 6.81
C SER A 575 22.43 -28.25 6.67
N LEU A 576 22.99 -29.39 7.06
CA LEU A 576 22.29 -30.68 7.13
C LEU A 576 22.35 -31.21 8.57
N ARG A 577 21.20 -31.31 9.23
CA ARG A 577 21.09 -31.62 10.66
C ARG A 577 20.00 -32.67 10.90
N ALA A 578 20.14 -33.44 11.97
CA ALA A 578 19.06 -34.25 12.52
C ALA A 578 18.46 -33.53 13.73
N ASP A 579 17.13 -33.48 13.78
CA ASP A 579 16.34 -33.14 14.95
C ASP A 579 15.81 -34.44 15.55
N VAL A 580 16.50 -34.94 16.58
CA VAL A 580 16.05 -36.08 17.37
C VAL A 580 15.28 -35.59 18.59
N ALA A 581 14.28 -36.35 19.03
CA ALA A 581 13.62 -36.12 20.32
C ALA A 581 14.67 -35.96 21.44
N ALA A 582 14.42 -35.05 22.39
CA ALA A 582 15.38 -34.72 23.46
C ALA A 582 15.84 -35.96 24.27
N SER A 583 15.03 -37.01 24.31
CA SER A 583 15.44 -38.29 24.86
C SER A 583 16.28 -39.08 23.85
N LEU A 584 17.59 -38.84 23.83
CA LEU A 584 18.54 -39.58 23.00
C LEU A 584 18.44 -41.11 23.21
N PRO A 585 18.89 -41.92 22.22
CA PRO A 585 19.10 -43.36 22.39
C PRO A 585 19.94 -43.63 23.66
N GLY A 586 19.43 -44.47 24.56
CA GLY A 586 20.03 -44.72 25.88
C GLY A 586 19.16 -44.29 27.06
N SER A 587 18.13 -43.46 26.87
CA SER A 587 17.30 -42.92 27.96
C SER A 587 16.32 -43.94 28.53
N SER A 588 16.14 -43.95 29.86
CA SER A 588 15.28 -44.90 30.61
C SER A 588 13.85 -44.39 30.86
N LEU A 589 13.30 -43.56 29.97
CA LEU A 589 11.97 -42.96 30.17
C LEU A 589 10.85 -44.04 30.20
N ARG A 590 9.98 -43.98 31.22
CA ARG A 590 8.80 -44.87 31.33
C ARG A 590 7.83 -44.63 30.18
N SER A 591 7.10 -45.68 29.77
CA SER A 591 6.14 -45.60 28.66
C SER A 591 5.01 -44.57 28.86
N GLY A 592 4.65 -44.25 30.10
CA GLY A 592 3.61 -43.27 30.45
C GLY A 592 4.12 -41.87 30.79
N GLU A 593 5.43 -41.65 30.84
CA GLU A 593 6.07 -40.34 31.06
C GLU A 593 6.54 -39.70 29.76
N ARG A 594 6.16 -40.30 28.62
CA ARG A 594 6.48 -39.83 27.27
C ARG A 594 5.51 -38.72 26.89
N ARG A 595 6.00 -37.54 26.50
CA ARG A 595 5.24 -36.69 25.57
C ARG A 595 4.92 -37.57 24.37
N ASP A 596 3.64 -37.65 24.00
CA ASP A 596 3.04 -38.55 22.99
C ASP A 596 4.07 -39.35 22.19
N GLY A 597 4.11 -40.68 22.37
CA GLY A 597 5.07 -41.63 21.75
C GLY A 597 4.99 -41.74 20.21
N ARG A 598 5.01 -40.59 19.54
CA ARG A 598 4.91 -40.31 18.11
C ARG A 598 6.01 -39.36 17.64
N GLU A 599 6.90 -38.90 18.52
CA GLU A 599 8.05 -38.09 18.07
C GLU A 599 8.92 -38.94 17.12
N MET A 600 9.31 -38.33 16.01
CA MET A 600 10.05 -38.99 14.94
C MET A 600 11.38 -38.29 14.74
N SER A 601 12.42 -39.07 14.46
CA SER A 601 13.69 -38.50 14.03
C SER A 601 13.46 -37.79 12.70
N THR A 602 13.79 -36.49 12.67
CA THR A 602 13.58 -35.62 11.52
C THR A 602 14.93 -35.21 10.96
N ILE A 603 15.11 -35.31 9.64
CA ILE A 603 16.23 -34.69 8.94
C ILE A 603 15.80 -33.33 8.44
N ARG A 604 16.67 -32.34 8.59
CA ARG A 604 16.49 -30.97 8.16
C ARG A 604 17.69 -30.55 7.32
N PHE A 605 17.44 -30.20 6.08
CA PHE A 605 18.42 -29.60 5.18
C PHE A 605 18.02 -28.16 4.90
N ASP A 606 18.79 -27.21 5.42
CA ASP A 606 18.51 -25.79 5.31
C ASP A 606 19.41 -25.12 4.30
N LEU A 607 18.84 -24.15 3.60
CA LEU A 607 19.49 -23.33 2.59
C LEU A 607 19.04 -21.89 2.78
N ASP A 608 19.95 -20.99 3.12
CA ASP A 608 19.70 -19.56 3.04
C ASP A 608 20.13 -19.05 1.67
N MET A 609 19.25 -18.33 1.00
CA MET A 609 19.50 -17.77 -0.32
C MET A 609 19.32 -16.26 -0.32
N ALA A 610 20.11 -15.57 -1.14
CA ALA A 610 19.97 -14.14 -1.40
C ALA A 610 19.98 -13.86 -2.91
N PRO A 611 19.31 -12.80 -3.40
CA PRO A 611 19.38 -12.43 -4.80
C PRO A 611 20.79 -11.98 -5.17
N ARG A 612 21.25 -12.34 -6.36
CA ARG A 612 22.61 -12.08 -6.83
C ARG A 612 22.87 -10.61 -7.17
N ASP A 613 21.85 -9.89 -7.63
CA ASP A 613 21.97 -8.45 -7.85
C ASP A 613 22.04 -7.72 -6.50
N GLN A 614 23.26 -7.41 -6.12
CA GLN A 614 23.56 -6.50 -5.03
C GLN A 614 23.44 -5.06 -5.55
N GLY A 615 22.21 -4.63 -5.84
CA GLY A 615 21.93 -3.23 -6.11
C GLY A 615 22.45 -2.33 -4.98
N LEU A 616 22.54 -1.01 -5.21
CA LEU A 616 23.09 -0.04 -4.25
C LEU A 616 22.50 -0.15 -2.84
N ARG A 617 21.21 -0.51 -2.70
CA ARG A 617 20.53 -0.76 -1.41
C ARG A 617 21.13 -1.93 -0.60
N ARG A 618 21.77 -2.91 -1.24
CA ARG A 618 22.32 -4.11 -0.59
C ARG A 618 23.83 -4.04 -0.34
N GLN A 619 24.56 -3.15 -1.00
CA GLN A 619 26.01 -2.97 -0.77
C GLN A 619 26.32 -2.14 0.49
N LEU A 620 25.42 -1.22 0.88
CA LEU A 620 25.52 -0.45 2.12
C LEU A 620 24.65 -1.12 3.21
N HIS A 621 25.24 -1.98 4.04
CA HIS A 621 24.57 -2.62 5.18
C HIS A 621 25.38 -2.44 6.48
N GLY A 622 24.77 -2.66 7.64
CA GLY A 622 25.45 -2.59 8.93
C GLY A 622 25.85 -1.18 9.39
N ALA A 623 26.88 -1.14 10.23
CA ALA A 623 27.47 0.08 10.77
C ALA A 623 27.88 1.14 9.70
N PRO A 624 28.44 0.79 8.53
CA PRO A 624 28.81 1.81 7.53
C PRO A 624 27.59 2.49 6.89
N ALA A 625 26.45 1.81 6.76
CA ALA A 625 25.21 2.43 6.28
C ALA A 625 24.68 3.49 7.28
N LEU A 626 24.68 3.15 8.58
CA LEU A 626 24.33 4.08 9.65
C LEU A 626 25.25 5.31 9.68
N ALA A 627 26.57 5.08 9.60
CA ALA A 627 27.55 6.16 9.58
C ALA A 627 27.38 7.07 8.36
N ALA A 628 27.15 6.49 7.18
CA ALA A 628 26.89 7.24 5.95
C ALA A 628 25.61 8.09 6.06
N ALA A 629 24.53 7.53 6.59
CA ALA A 629 23.27 8.25 6.78
C ALA A 629 23.43 9.45 7.74
N LEU A 630 24.16 9.26 8.85
CA LEU A 630 24.48 10.32 9.82
C LEU A 630 25.35 11.42 9.22
N LEU A 631 26.45 11.05 8.56
CA LEU A 631 27.40 12.00 7.97
C LEU A 631 26.73 12.83 6.86
N LEU A 632 25.95 12.19 5.98
CA LEU A 632 25.24 12.89 4.91
C LEU A 632 24.16 13.82 5.47
N SER A 633 23.45 13.42 6.52
CA SER A 633 22.45 14.26 7.20
C SER A 633 23.09 15.48 7.90
N LEU A 634 24.22 15.28 8.57
CA LEU A 634 24.99 16.37 9.19
C LEU A 634 25.57 17.32 8.15
N LEU A 635 26.06 16.80 7.03
CA LEU A 635 26.55 17.60 5.91
C LEU A 635 25.44 18.46 5.31
N LEU A 636 24.24 17.90 5.09
CA LEU A 636 23.06 18.65 4.65
C LEU A 636 22.70 19.76 5.65
N LEU A 637 22.73 19.46 6.96
CA LEU A 637 22.45 20.45 7.99
C LEU A 637 23.49 21.58 7.99
N ALA A 638 24.77 21.25 7.84
CA ALA A 638 25.88 22.21 7.79
C ALA A 638 25.81 23.11 6.55
N LEU A 639 25.51 22.54 5.37
CA LEU A 639 25.31 23.30 4.13
C LEU A 639 24.15 24.30 4.29
N ARG A 640 23.04 23.88 4.91
CA ARG A 640 21.86 24.73 5.19
C ARG A 640 22.13 25.80 6.24
N ALA A 641 22.94 25.51 7.25
CA ALA A 641 23.38 26.52 8.21
C ALA A 641 24.26 27.58 7.51
N GLY A 642 25.13 27.15 6.60
CA GLY A 642 25.97 28.02 5.77
C GLY A 642 25.18 28.92 4.79
N GLU A 643 24.05 28.45 4.25
CA GLU A 643 23.15 29.28 3.41
C GLU A 643 22.68 30.54 4.14
N ARG A 644 22.41 30.45 5.45
CA ARG A 644 21.97 31.62 6.23
C ARG A 644 23.04 32.68 6.38
N TRP A 645 24.31 32.33 6.20
CA TRP A 645 25.46 33.20 6.47
C TRP A 645 26.06 33.80 5.20
N THR A 646 25.54 33.47 4.02
CA THR A 646 26.07 33.91 2.73
C THR A 646 25.05 34.75 1.96
N GLU A 647 25.31 36.06 1.80
CA GLU A 647 24.45 37.02 1.07
C GLU A 647 24.58 36.94 -0.47
N SER A 648 25.27 35.94 -1.02
CA SER A 648 25.58 35.94 -2.45
C SER A 648 24.40 35.50 -3.34
N ARG A 649 24.19 36.21 -4.46
CA ARG A 649 23.05 36.04 -5.38
C ARG A 649 23.07 34.73 -6.20
N HIS A 650 24.23 34.07 -6.35
CA HIS A 650 24.41 32.88 -7.21
C HIS A 650 24.45 31.56 -6.44
N TRP A 651 24.84 31.59 -5.17
CA TRP A 651 25.02 30.41 -4.31
C TRP A 651 23.80 29.48 -4.21
N PRO A 652 22.55 29.98 -4.14
CA PRO A 652 21.41 29.07 -3.91
C PRO A 652 20.99 28.28 -5.16
N ARG A 653 21.50 28.62 -6.36
CA ARG A 653 21.28 27.80 -7.58
C ARG A 653 22.22 26.61 -7.63
N MET A 654 23.49 26.81 -7.26
CA MET A 654 24.47 25.72 -7.17
C MET A 654 24.15 24.76 -6.01
N MET A 655 23.67 25.28 -4.89
CA MET A 655 23.29 24.43 -3.75
C MET A 655 22.12 23.49 -4.03
N LEU A 656 21.17 23.84 -4.90
CA LEU A 656 20.04 22.94 -5.19
C LEU A 656 20.52 21.60 -5.78
N LEU A 657 21.51 21.62 -6.66
CA LEU A 657 22.03 20.39 -7.29
C LEU A 657 22.77 19.53 -6.25
N THR A 658 23.63 20.16 -5.44
CA THR A 658 24.36 19.48 -4.37
C THR A 658 23.41 18.90 -3.32
N ASP A 659 22.40 19.67 -2.89
CA ASP A 659 21.37 19.23 -1.96
C ASP A 659 20.56 18.05 -2.51
N THR A 660 20.24 18.06 -3.81
CA THR A 660 19.48 16.97 -4.45
C THR A 660 20.27 15.67 -4.42
N VAL A 661 21.55 15.71 -4.79
CA VAL A 661 22.43 14.54 -4.78
C VAL A 661 22.63 14.02 -3.36
N LEU A 662 22.93 14.92 -2.41
CA LEU A 662 23.12 14.55 -1.00
C LEU A 662 21.84 13.98 -0.36
N THR A 663 20.67 14.54 -0.68
CA THR A 663 19.39 14.02 -0.18
C THR A 663 19.12 12.61 -0.72
N GLY A 664 19.40 12.35 -2.00
CA GLY A 664 19.26 11.02 -2.59
C GLY A 664 20.19 9.99 -1.94
N LEU A 665 21.46 10.35 -1.72
CA LEU A 665 22.42 9.48 -1.04
C LEU A 665 22.06 9.24 0.43
N ALA A 666 21.60 10.28 1.15
CA ALA A 666 21.17 10.16 2.54
C ALA A 666 19.95 9.26 2.66
N MET A 667 19.00 9.36 1.72
CA MET A 667 17.80 8.54 1.69
C MET A 667 18.12 7.07 1.41
N LEU A 668 19.03 6.78 0.47
CA LEU A 668 19.52 5.42 0.21
C LEU A 668 20.24 4.83 1.44
N ALA A 669 21.12 5.60 2.09
CA ALA A 669 21.84 5.14 3.28
C ALA A 669 20.89 4.90 4.46
N ALA A 670 19.90 5.78 4.66
CA ALA A 670 18.91 5.65 5.72
C ALA A 670 17.98 4.44 5.51
N GLU A 671 17.55 4.20 4.27
CA GLU A 671 16.75 3.02 3.90
C GLU A 671 17.50 1.74 4.26
N SER A 672 18.75 1.65 3.82
CA SER A 672 19.57 0.45 3.98
C SER A 672 19.92 0.20 5.46
N ALA A 673 20.23 1.26 6.22
CA ALA A 673 20.46 1.19 7.66
C ALA A 673 19.21 0.71 8.45
N LEU A 674 18.01 1.19 8.07
CA LEU A 674 16.78 0.84 8.76
C LEU A 674 16.36 -0.60 8.46
N LEU A 675 16.47 -1.04 7.20
CA LEU A 675 16.18 -2.42 6.81
C LEU A 675 17.09 -3.42 7.51
N ASP A 676 18.40 -3.13 7.59
CA ASP A 676 19.36 -3.97 8.31
C ASP A 676 19.06 -4.04 9.81
N SER A 677 18.60 -2.92 10.41
CA SER A 677 18.21 -2.93 11.82
C SER A 677 16.98 -3.79 12.08
N ILE A 678 15.98 -3.75 11.19
CA ILE A 678 14.74 -4.53 11.35
C ILE A 678 14.98 -6.01 11.02
N ALA A 679 15.84 -6.32 10.05
CA ALA A 679 16.18 -7.70 9.67
C ALA A 679 16.69 -8.52 10.87
N ARG A 680 17.37 -7.88 11.85
CA ARG A 680 17.81 -8.52 13.10
C ARG A 680 16.68 -9.04 13.98
N PHE A 681 15.47 -8.51 13.86
CA PHE A 681 14.31 -8.91 14.66
C PHE A 681 13.44 -9.97 13.98
N GLY A 682 13.79 -10.43 12.77
CA GLY A 682 13.15 -11.58 12.11
C GLY A 682 11.66 -11.39 11.77
N THR A 683 11.18 -10.16 11.62
CA THR A 683 9.75 -9.86 11.37
C THR A 683 9.51 -9.26 9.98
N ASP A 684 8.71 -9.93 9.16
CA ASP A 684 8.47 -9.54 7.75
C ASP A 684 7.64 -8.25 7.58
N GLN A 685 6.63 -8.05 8.43
CA GLN A 685 5.72 -6.90 8.35
C GLN A 685 6.40 -5.53 8.49
N PRO A 686 7.27 -5.29 9.50
CA PRO A 686 7.94 -3.98 9.63
C PRO A 686 8.90 -3.71 8.48
N MET A 687 9.57 -4.73 7.93
CA MET A 687 10.43 -4.56 6.75
C MET A 687 9.62 -4.08 5.54
N ALA A 688 8.50 -4.72 5.25
CA ALA A 688 7.62 -4.33 4.15
C ALA A 688 7.09 -2.90 4.31
N MET A 689 6.74 -2.50 5.54
CA MET A 689 6.29 -1.14 5.84
C MET A 689 7.39 -0.10 5.59
N VAL A 690 8.63 -0.40 5.95
CA VAL A 690 9.79 0.46 5.68
C VAL A 690 10.07 0.59 4.19
N VAL A 691 10.12 -0.52 3.46
CA VAL A 691 10.30 -0.49 1.99
C VAL A 691 9.21 0.38 1.35
N THR A 692 7.95 0.15 1.72
CA THR A 692 6.80 0.93 1.19
C THR A 692 6.95 2.42 1.50
N LEU A 693 7.36 2.78 2.72
CA LEU A 693 7.59 4.17 3.11
C LEU A 693 8.68 4.82 2.25
N PHE A 694 9.82 4.15 2.06
CA PHE A 694 10.91 4.70 1.25
C PHE A 694 10.56 4.77 -0.24
N ASP A 695 9.83 3.80 -0.77
CA ASP A 695 9.34 3.84 -2.15
C ASP A 695 8.35 5.01 -2.36
N VAL A 696 7.52 5.35 -1.38
CA VAL A 696 6.71 6.60 -1.40
C VAL A 696 7.60 7.85 -1.40
N LEU A 697 8.64 7.88 -0.57
CA LEU A 697 9.59 9.00 -0.50
C LEU A 697 10.36 9.19 -1.82
N TRP A 698 10.71 8.10 -2.52
CA TRP A 698 11.35 8.12 -3.83
C TRP A 698 10.50 8.78 -4.93
N TRP A 699 9.18 8.90 -4.74
CA TRP A 699 8.31 9.70 -5.62
C TRP A 699 8.12 11.13 -5.11
N LEU A 700 7.96 11.32 -3.80
CA LEU A 700 7.61 12.60 -3.21
C LEU A 700 8.79 13.59 -3.18
N VAL A 701 9.99 13.12 -2.83
CA VAL A 701 11.19 13.98 -2.72
C VAL A 701 11.60 14.55 -4.07
N PRO A 702 11.71 13.78 -5.16
CA PRO A 702 11.98 14.34 -6.48
C PRO A 702 10.92 15.34 -6.93
N ALA A 703 9.64 15.09 -6.66
CA ALA A 703 8.56 16.03 -6.99
C ALA A 703 8.73 17.38 -6.28
N ILE A 704 9.13 17.37 -5.00
CA ILE A 704 9.45 18.58 -4.24
C ILE A 704 10.67 19.30 -4.83
N VAL A 705 11.72 18.57 -5.20
CA VAL A 705 12.94 19.14 -5.82
C VAL A 705 12.61 19.78 -7.16
N VAL A 706 11.86 19.10 -8.03
CA VAL A 706 11.42 19.63 -9.33
C VAL A 706 10.58 20.89 -9.15
N ASN A 707 9.66 20.91 -8.19
CA ASN A 707 8.88 22.11 -7.90
C ASN A 707 9.76 23.28 -7.43
N GLN A 708 10.80 23.02 -6.64
CA GLN A 708 11.75 24.05 -6.22
C GLN A 708 12.64 24.54 -7.36
N ALA A 709 13.11 23.63 -8.21
CA ALA A 709 13.84 23.97 -9.41
C ALA A 709 12.99 24.88 -10.32
N LEU A 710 11.71 24.57 -10.49
CA LEU A 710 10.76 25.39 -11.26
C LEU A 710 10.66 26.81 -10.68
N HIS A 711 10.56 26.96 -9.36
CA HIS A 711 10.59 28.28 -8.73
C HIS A 711 11.91 29.02 -8.96
N ARG A 712 13.05 28.37 -8.68
CA ARG A 712 14.37 28.99 -8.68
C ARG A 712 14.91 29.35 -10.07
N PHE A 713 14.57 28.54 -11.08
CA PHE A 713 15.10 28.65 -12.45
C PHE A 713 14.11 29.21 -13.46
N ILE A 714 12.80 29.13 -13.20
CA ILE A 714 11.77 29.59 -14.14
C ILE A 714 11.00 30.77 -13.54
N TRP A 715 10.31 30.60 -12.41
CA TRP A 715 9.43 31.63 -11.87
C TRP A 715 10.15 32.90 -11.40
N ASP A 716 11.16 32.77 -10.53
CA ASP A 716 11.87 33.94 -9.98
C ASP A 716 12.58 34.74 -11.09
N PRO A 717 13.30 34.12 -12.05
CA PRO A 717 13.93 34.86 -13.15
C PRO A 717 12.93 35.55 -14.08
N LEU A 718 11.79 34.92 -14.35
CA LEU A 718 10.74 35.52 -15.17
C LEU A 718 10.15 36.77 -14.50
N GLU A 719 9.87 36.72 -13.19
CA GLU A 719 9.37 37.88 -12.43
C GLU A 719 10.37 39.03 -12.37
N GLU A 720 11.65 38.74 -12.16
CA GLU A 720 12.72 39.74 -12.21
C GLU A 720 12.83 40.40 -13.59
N SER A 721 12.69 39.64 -14.68
CA SER A 721 12.84 40.16 -16.05
C SER A 721 11.65 40.97 -16.56
N SER A 722 10.45 40.75 -16.02
CA SER A 722 9.20 41.29 -16.56
C SER A 722 8.57 42.39 -15.71
N GLU A 723 9.17 42.73 -14.56
CA GLU A 723 8.69 43.72 -13.57
C GLU A 723 7.23 43.52 -13.13
N ARG A 724 6.67 42.32 -13.37
CA ARG A 724 5.29 41.96 -13.07
C ARG A 724 5.28 40.63 -12.33
N ALA A 725 4.53 40.58 -11.24
CA ALA A 725 4.34 39.34 -10.50
C ALA A 725 3.52 38.34 -11.35
N ILE A 726 4.04 37.13 -11.49
CA ILE A 726 3.33 36.02 -12.13
C ILE A 726 2.16 35.65 -11.22
N PRO A 727 0.94 35.52 -11.76
CA PRO A 727 -0.22 35.18 -10.94
C PRO A 727 0.00 33.89 -10.15
N GLN A 728 -0.28 33.94 -8.85
CA GLN A 728 -0.10 32.80 -7.93
C GLN A 728 -0.86 31.54 -8.40
N VAL A 729 -1.95 31.71 -9.15
CA VAL A 729 -2.74 30.61 -9.74
C VAL A 729 -1.89 29.77 -10.69
N VAL A 730 -1.05 30.39 -11.52
CA VAL A 730 -0.19 29.68 -12.49
C VAL A 730 0.86 28.84 -11.74
N LYS A 731 1.54 29.45 -10.77
CA LYS A 731 2.52 28.76 -9.92
C LYS A 731 1.87 27.59 -9.17
N SER A 732 0.71 27.82 -8.56
CA SER A 732 -0.02 26.81 -7.77
C SER A 732 -0.54 25.65 -8.64
N THR A 733 -0.94 25.93 -9.89
CA THR A 733 -1.38 24.89 -10.83
C THR A 733 -0.22 23.99 -11.25
N ALA A 734 0.96 24.57 -11.50
CA ALA A 734 2.16 23.79 -11.80
C ALA A 734 2.58 22.91 -10.60
N THR A 735 2.57 23.46 -9.38
CA THR A 735 2.83 22.68 -8.16
C THR A 735 1.82 21.54 -7.99
N LEU A 736 0.52 21.80 -8.20
CA LEU A 736 -0.53 20.79 -8.12
C LEU A 736 -0.29 19.66 -9.13
N LEU A 737 0.05 19.99 -10.38
CA LEU A 737 0.31 18.99 -11.43
C LEU A 737 1.50 18.09 -11.08
N ILE A 738 2.61 18.68 -10.62
CA ILE A 738 3.81 17.93 -10.21
C ILE A 738 3.49 16.97 -9.06
N MET A 739 2.75 17.44 -8.05
CA MET A 739 2.36 16.60 -6.90
C MET A 739 1.34 15.52 -7.29
N LEU A 740 0.39 15.83 -8.17
CA LEU A 740 -0.59 14.86 -8.67
C LEU A 740 0.11 13.73 -9.44
N LEU A 741 1.07 14.04 -10.30
CA LEU A 741 1.87 13.03 -11.01
C LEU A 741 2.65 12.13 -10.04
N ALA A 742 3.23 12.69 -8.98
CA ALA A 742 3.90 11.90 -7.94
C ALA A 742 2.94 10.95 -7.22
N VAL A 743 1.73 11.43 -6.85
CA VAL A 743 0.70 10.60 -6.20
C VAL A 743 0.21 9.49 -7.12
N LEU A 744 -0.02 9.76 -8.40
CA LEU A 744 -0.39 8.74 -9.39
C LEU A 744 0.74 7.71 -9.57
N GLY A 745 2.00 8.16 -9.59
CA GLY A 745 3.18 7.29 -9.62
C GLY A 745 3.24 6.36 -8.41
N ILE A 746 2.97 6.90 -7.20
CA ILE A 746 2.89 6.13 -5.96
C ILE A 746 1.79 5.06 -6.04
N ILE A 747 0.58 5.43 -6.44
CA ILE A 747 -0.55 4.49 -6.55
C ILE A 747 -0.23 3.36 -7.55
N ALA A 748 0.35 3.70 -8.70
CA ALA A 748 0.64 2.75 -9.77
C ALA A 748 1.84 1.83 -9.47
N HIS A 749 2.95 2.37 -8.98
CA HIS A 749 4.21 1.63 -8.86
C HIS A 749 4.46 1.09 -7.45
N VAL A 750 4.06 1.83 -6.41
CA VAL A 750 4.28 1.41 -5.02
C VAL A 750 3.15 0.50 -4.54
N PHE A 751 1.90 0.92 -4.73
CA PHE A 751 0.73 0.13 -4.30
C PHE A 751 0.23 -0.85 -5.37
N GLN A 752 0.83 -0.82 -6.57
CA GLN A 752 0.46 -1.67 -7.71
C GLN A 752 -1.07 -1.69 -7.97
N LYS A 753 -1.72 -0.52 -7.85
CA LYS A 753 -3.15 -0.36 -8.10
C LYS A 753 -3.41 0.18 -9.50
N ASP A 754 -4.44 -0.36 -10.14
CA ASP A 754 -4.86 0.09 -11.46
C ASP A 754 -5.37 1.54 -11.41
N LEU A 755 -4.67 2.43 -12.11
CA LEU A 755 -5.05 3.83 -12.26
C LEU A 755 -6.35 4.01 -13.06
N THR A 756 -6.77 2.99 -13.82
CA THR A 756 -7.91 3.04 -14.73
C THR A 756 -9.23 3.37 -14.01
N SER A 757 -9.42 2.87 -12.79
CA SER A 757 -10.62 3.12 -11.99
C SER A 757 -10.68 4.56 -11.45
N LEU A 758 -9.54 5.10 -11.02
CA LEU A 758 -9.40 6.49 -10.58
C LEU A 758 -9.56 7.46 -11.76
N LEU A 759 -8.96 7.16 -12.90
CA LEU A 759 -9.08 7.97 -14.13
C LEU A 759 -10.54 8.04 -14.61
N ALA A 760 -11.26 6.91 -14.60
CA ALA A 760 -12.66 6.84 -14.99
C ALA A 760 -13.57 7.78 -14.16
N THR A 761 -13.37 7.84 -12.83
CA THR A 761 -14.13 8.76 -11.96
C THR A 761 -13.68 10.21 -12.07
N SER A 762 -12.39 10.45 -12.32
CA SER A 762 -11.84 11.80 -12.47
C SER A 762 -12.36 12.55 -13.70
N GLY A 763 -12.81 11.83 -14.74
CA GLY A 763 -13.37 12.43 -15.96
C GLY A 763 -14.60 13.30 -15.70
N VAL A 764 -15.50 12.86 -14.80
CA VAL A 764 -16.71 13.63 -14.44
C VAL A 764 -16.32 14.91 -13.68
N LEU A 765 -15.37 14.80 -12.75
CA LEU A 765 -14.89 15.96 -11.97
C LEU A 765 -14.14 16.95 -12.86
N ALA A 766 -13.29 16.46 -13.78
CA ALA A 766 -12.60 17.28 -14.77
C ALA A 766 -13.58 18.01 -15.70
N MET A 767 -14.67 17.35 -16.09
CA MET A 767 -15.76 17.97 -16.86
C MET A 767 -16.45 19.08 -16.06
N ILE A 768 -16.81 18.85 -14.79
CA ILE A 768 -17.44 19.87 -13.93
C ILE A 768 -16.51 21.08 -13.75
N ILE A 769 -15.23 20.83 -13.45
CA ILE A 769 -14.21 21.88 -13.30
C ILE A 769 -14.01 22.63 -14.62
N GLY A 770 -13.95 21.92 -15.75
CA GLY A 770 -13.82 22.50 -17.09
C GLY A 770 -14.99 23.41 -17.46
N LEU A 771 -16.23 22.97 -17.18
CA LEU A 771 -17.44 23.77 -17.38
C LEU A 771 -17.43 25.03 -16.50
N SER A 772 -16.98 24.93 -15.24
CA SER A 772 -16.85 26.10 -14.36
C SER A 772 -15.74 27.06 -14.77
N LEU A 773 -14.66 26.56 -15.37
CA LEU A 773 -13.53 27.37 -15.84
C LEU A 773 -13.77 28.00 -17.22
N GLN A 774 -14.77 27.53 -17.98
CA GLN A 774 -15.07 27.99 -19.34
C GLN A 774 -15.17 29.52 -19.44
N SER A 775 -15.88 30.17 -18.51
CA SER A 775 -16.04 31.63 -18.50
C SER A 775 -14.75 32.37 -18.12
N ASN A 776 -13.95 31.82 -17.22
CA ASN A 776 -12.67 32.40 -16.81
C ASN A 776 -11.63 32.29 -17.93
N LEU A 777 -11.59 31.14 -18.61
CA LEU A 777 -10.67 30.89 -19.72
C LEU A 777 -11.03 31.76 -20.93
N SER A 778 -12.32 31.91 -21.23
CA SER A 778 -12.81 32.83 -22.25
C SER A 778 -12.35 34.27 -21.99
N ASN A 779 -12.44 34.76 -20.75
CA ASN A 779 -11.95 36.10 -20.41
C ASN A 779 -10.44 36.28 -20.65
N ILE A 780 -9.63 35.25 -20.40
CA ILE A 780 -8.17 35.28 -20.67
C ILE A 780 -7.90 35.37 -22.17
N PHE A 781 -8.52 34.49 -22.96
CA PHE A 781 -8.34 34.47 -24.41
C PHE A 781 -8.83 35.77 -25.04
N SER A 782 -10.00 36.27 -24.64
CA SER A 782 -10.48 37.57 -25.08
C SER A 782 -9.56 38.71 -24.68
N GLY A 783 -8.94 38.66 -23.49
CA GLY A 783 -7.92 39.63 -23.09
C GLY A 783 -6.67 39.61 -23.97
N MET A 784 -6.24 38.42 -24.39
CA MET A 784 -5.12 38.24 -25.32
C MET A 784 -5.47 38.77 -26.71
N VAL A 785 -6.65 38.45 -27.25
CA VAL A 785 -7.14 38.92 -28.55
C VAL A 785 -7.30 40.44 -28.56
N LEU A 786 -7.90 41.04 -27.52
CA LEU A 786 -8.05 42.50 -27.41
C LEU A 786 -6.69 43.23 -27.37
N ASN A 787 -5.66 42.63 -26.77
CA ASN A 787 -4.30 43.17 -26.78
C ASN A 787 -3.58 42.99 -28.13
N LEU A 788 -3.93 41.96 -28.91
CA LEU A 788 -3.34 41.63 -30.20
C LEU A 788 -3.96 42.46 -31.33
N GLU A 789 -5.29 42.45 -31.46
CA GLU A 789 -6.04 43.16 -32.50
C GLU A 789 -6.16 44.67 -32.23
N ARG A 790 -6.03 45.08 -30.95
CA ARG A 790 -6.10 46.48 -30.48
C ARG A 790 -7.26 47.29 -31.10
N PRO A 791 -8.53 46.82 -31.00
CA PRO A 791 -9.69 47.57 -31.51
C PRO A 791 -9.87 48.94 -30.82
N PHE A 792 -9.29 49.09 -29.62
CA PHE A 792 -9.18 50.33 -28.88
C PHE A 792 -7.91 50.32 -28.01
N ARG A 793 -7.46 51.51 -27.61
CA ARG A 793 -6.27 51.73 -26.79
C ARG A 793 -6.63 52.38 -25.47
N ARG A 794 -5.71 52.31 -24.51
CA ARG A 794 -5.79 53.09 -23.27
C ARG A 794 -5.87 54.58 -23.63
N GLY A 795 -6.89 55.27 -23.13
CA GLY A 795 -7.20 56.66 -23.45
C GLY A 795 -8.32 56.85 -24.48
N ASP A 796 -8.72 55.81 -25.22
CA ASP A 796 -9.82 55.92 -26.20
C ASP A 796 -11.18 55.98 -25.49
N TRP A 797 -12.11 56.75 -26.07
CA TRP A 797 -13.51 56.74 -25.68
C TRP A 797 -14.25 55.65 -26.43
N ILE A 798 -14.80 54.70 -25.69
CA ILE A 798 -15.50 53.55 -26.27
C ILE A 798 -16.89 53.36 -25.66
N LYS A 799 -17.79 52.78 -26.45
CA LYS A 799 -19.07 52.23 -25.99
C LYS A 799 -19.10 50.75 -26.31
N VAL A 800 -19.36 49.92 -25.29
CA VAL A 800 -19.29 48.46 -25.38
C VAL A 800 -20.68 47.89 -25.07
N GLY A 801 -21.42 47.48 -26.10
CA GLY A 801 -22.81 47.03 -25.95
C GLY A 801 -23.70 48.07 -25.28
N ASP A 802 -24.41 47.65 -24.22
CA ASP A 802 -25.30 48.51 -23.41
C ASP A 802 -24.56 49.27 -22.29
N ALA A 803 -23.25 49.07 -22.14
CA ALA A 803 -22.49 49.77 -21.12
C ALA A 803 -22.47 51.29 -21.39
N PRO A 804 -22.47 52.13 -20.34
CA PRO A 804 -22.27 53.56 -20.47
C PRO A 804 -20.96 53.83 -21.22
N MET A 805 -20.98 54.83 -22.10
CA MET A 805 -19.78 55.28 -22.80
C MET A 805 -18.73 55.74 -21.77
N GLY A 806 -17.47 55.39 -22.00
CA GLY A 806 -16.38 55.75 -21.10
C GLY A 806 -14.99 55.67 -21.73
N GLN A 807 -14.02 56.29 -21.07
CA GLN A 807 -12.62 56.31 -21.49
C GLN A 807 -11.86 55.09 -20.96
N VAL A 808 -11.12 54.37 -21.80
CA VAL A 808 -10.36 53.18 -21.38
C VAL A 808 -9.19 53.57 -20.46
N ILE A 809 -9.26 53.18 -19.19
CA ILE A 809 -8.20 53.45 -18.20
C ILE A 809 -7.18 52.32 -18.16
N ASP A 810 -7.61 51.06 -18.29
CA ASP A 810 -6.74 49.89 -18.19
C ASP A 810 -7.34 48.70 -18.94
N ILE A 811 -6.48 47.88 -19.55
CA ILE A 811 -6.84 46.62 -20.20
C ILE A 811 -6.04 45.52 -19.50
N SER A 812 -6.66 44.86 -18.54
CA SER A 812 -6.06 43.73 -17.82
C SER A 812 -6.25 42.42 -18.60
N TRP A 813 -5.66 41.33 -18.11
CA TRP A 813 -5.80 40.01 -18.71
C TRP A 813 -7.22 39.43 -18.60
N ARG A 814 -8.04 39.91 -17.65
CA ARG A 814 -9.44 39.44 -17.42
C ARG A 814 -10.52 40.48 -17.72
N SER A 815 -10.21 41.76 -17.62
CA SER A 815 -11.20 42.84 -17.72
C SER A 815 -10.64 44.13 -18.29
N THR A 816 -11.49 44.86 -19.01
CA THR A 816 -11.25 46.22 -19.49
C THR A 816 -11.94 47.20 -18.55
N LYS A 817 -11.21 48.18 -18.03
CA LYS A 817 -11.75 49.22 -17.14
C LYS A 817 -11.97 50.51 -17.93
N ILE A 818 -13.19 51.03 -17.90
CA ILE A 818 -13.57 52.31 -18.53
C ILE A 818 -14.02 53.33 -17.48
N GLN A 819 -13.73 54.60 -17.71
CA GLN A 819 -14.18 55.73 -16.89
C GLN A 819 -15.39 56.40 -17.53
N SER A 820 -16.53 56.38 -16.86
CA SER A 820 -17.74 57.10 -17.33
C SER A 820 -17.58 58.62 -17.20
N PHE A 821 -18.45 59.40 -17.87
CA PHE A 821 -18.57 60.85 -17.69
C PHE A 821 -18.80 61.30 -16.23
N ASN A 822 -19.44 60.46 -15.41
CA ASN A 822 -19.68 60.73 -13.99
C ASN A 822 -18.47 60.40 -13.10
N ASN A 823 -17.28 60.25 -13.67
CA ASN A 823 -16.04 59.88 -12.98
C ASN A 823 -16.08 58.51 -12.25
N SER A 824 -17.01 57.62 -12.60
CA SER A 824 -17.06 56.23 -12.10
C SER A 824 -16.26 55.27 -12.99
N VAL A 825 -15.62 54.26 -12.38
CA VAL A 825 -14.87 53.21 -13.10
C VAL A 825 -15.74 51.98 -13.26
N ILE A 826 -15.98 51.57 -14.50
CA ILE A 826 -16.78 50.40 -14.87
C ILE A 826 -15.80 49.31 -15.33
N SER A 827 -15.85 48.14 -14.70
CA SER A 827 -15.02 46.99 -15.07
C SER A 827 -15.82 46.01 -15.92
N ILE A 828 -15.44 45.88 -17.18
CA ILE A 828 -16.11 45.02 -18.17
C ILE A 828 -15.27 43.74 -18.34
N PRO A 829 -15.84 42.53 -18.13
CA PRO A 829 -15.15 41.28 -18.44
C PRO A 829 -14.70 41.24 -19.90
N ASN A 830 -13.48 40.80 -20.17
CA ASN A 830 -12.92 40.81 -21.53
C ASN A 830 -13.73 39.93 -22.50
N ALA A 831 -14.33 38.83 -22.04
CA ALA A 831 -15.21 38.00 -22.86
C ALA A 831 -16.45 38.76 -23.32
N LEU A 832 -17.01 39.60 -22.45
CA LEU A 832 -18.14 40.48 -22.79
C LEU A 832 -17.68 41.61 -23.73
N ALA A 833 -16.51 42.21 -23.46
CA ALA A 833 -15.97 43.27 -24.29
C ALA A 833 -15.66 42.82 -25.72
N ALA A 834 -15.08 41.63 -25.89
CA ALA A 834 -14.76 41.06 -27.21
C ALA A 834 -16.00 40.55 -27.96
N GLY A 835 -17.04 40.08 -27.25
CA GLY A 835 -18.27 39.58 -27.85
C GLY A 835 -19.33 40.65 -28.13
N ALA A 836 -19.23 41.82 -27.51
CA ALA A 836 -20.17 42.93 -27.71
C ALA A 836 -19.78 43.80 -28.90
N ARG A 837 -20.77 44.51 -29.48
CA ARG A 837 -20.49 45.57 -30.45
C ARG A 837 -19.71 46.69 -29.77
N ILE A 838 -18.48 46.92 -30.22
CA ILE A 838 -17.63 48.01 -29.75
C ILE A 838 -17.73 49.18 -30.74
N GLU A 839 -18.12 50.35 -30.24
CA GLU A 839 -18.02 51.61 -30.94
C GLU A 839 -16.82 52.38 -30.38
N ASN A 840 -15.73 52.47 -31.15
CA ASN A 840 -14.60 53.32 -30.79
C ASN A 840 -14.87 54.73 -31.31
N CYS A 841 -15.20 55.63 -30.40
CA CYS A 841 -15.55 57.00 -30.73
C CYS A 841 -14.31 57.87 -31.01
N SER A 842 -13.10 57.40 -30.68
CA SER A 842 -11.84 58.14 -30.84
C SER A 842 -11.13 57.88 -32.18
N HIS A 843 -11.50 56.84 -32.93
CA HIS A 843 -10.87 56.43 -34.19
C HIS A 843 -11.79 56.70 -35.39
N PRO A 844 -11.31 57.17 -36.58
CA PRO A 844 -9.91 57.27 -37.02
C PRO A 844 -9.19 58.59 -36.73
N ASN A 845 -9.88 59.73 -36.57
CA ASN A 845 -9.23 61.05 -36.62
C ASN A 845 -9.27 61.85 -35.31
N GLY A 846 -9.82 61.31 -34.21
CA GLY A 846 -9.92 62.02 -32.92
C GLY A 846 -10.84 63.24 -32.90
N THR A 847 -11.44 63.62 -34.04
CA THR A 847 -12.47 64.65 -34.16
C THR A 847 -13.86 64.04 -33.99
N PHE A 848 -14.60 64.53 -33.01
CA PHE A 848 -15.95 64.06 -32.74
C PHE A 848 -16.97 65.02 -33.37
N PHE A 849 -18.11 64.50 -33.82
CA PHE A 849 -19.23 65.33 -34.26
C PHE A 849 -20.37 65.23 -33.26
N ALA A 850 -20.93 66.39 -32.90
CA ALA A 850 -22.21 66.46 -32.21
C ALA A 850 -23.28 66.91 -33.20
N GLN A 851 -24.48 66.33 -33.05
CA GLN A 851 -25.65 66.68 -33.85
C GLN A 851 -26.78 67.07 -32.90
N MET A 852 -27.33 68.26 -33.10
CA MET A 852 -28.51 68.74 -32.38
C MET A 852 -29.69 68.91 -33.33
N LEU A 853 -30.90 68.79 -32.79
CA LEU A 853 -32.14 69.12 -33.47
C LEU A 853 -32.74 70.38 -32.82
N LEU A 854 -33.14 71.33 -33.66
CA LEU A 854 -33.75 72.59 -33.24
C LEU A 854 -35.06 72.80 -34.00
N HIS A 855 -36.11 73.22 -33.29
CA HIS A 855 -37.40 73.56 -33.88
C HIS A 855 -37.64 75.07 -33.86
N VAL A 856 -38.05 75.62 -35.00
CA VAL A 856 -38.34 77.06 -35.19
C VAL A 856 -39.79 77.23 -35.62
N THR A 857 -40.45 78.27 -35.12
CA THR A 857 -41.86 78.56 -35.45
C THR A 857 -42.05 78.74 -36.96
N PRO A 858 -43.07 78.12 -37.59
CA PRO A 858 -43.42 78.34 -38.99
C PRO A 858 -43.70 79.83 -39.28
N GLY A 859 -43.22 80.37 -40.41
CA GLY A 859 -43.47 81.77 -40.80
C GLY A 859 -42.29 82.52 -41.38
N HIS A 860 -41.10 81.91 -41.43
CA HIS A 860 -39.91 82.46 -42.07
C HIS A 860 -39.36 81.49 -43.12
N GLU A 861 -38.69 82.01 -44.15
CA GLU A 861 -38.07 81.16 -45.18
C GLU A 861 -36.98 80.26 -44.56
N PRO A 862 -37.01 78.93 -44.82
CA PRO A 862 -36.05 77.99 -44.23
C PRO A 862 -34.60 78.33 -44.53
N GLU A 863 -34.29 78.81 -45.74
CA GLU A 863 -32.93 79.22 -46.13
C GLU A 863 -32.41 80.37 -45.26
N ARG A 864 -33.27 81.35 -44.94
CA ARG A 864 -32.92 82.45 -44.05
C ARG A 864 -32.57 81.95 -42.64
N ILE A 865 -33.29 80.95 -42.14
CA ILE A 865 -32.99 80.34 -40.83
C ILE A 865 -31.69 79.53 -40.87
N VAL A 866 -31.44 78.75 -41.93
CA VAL A 866 -30.16 78.03 -42.11
C VAL A 866 -28.98 79.00 -42.08
N ASN A 867 -29.09 80.14 -42.76
CA ASN A 867 -28.04 81.17 -42.76
C ASN A 867 -27.84 81.79 -41.37
N LEU A 868 -28.93 82.17 -40.69
CA LEU A 868 -28.85 82.74 -39.33
C LEU A 868 -28.28 81.76 -38.31
N LEU A 869 -28.64 80.47 -38.41
CA LEU A 869 -28.05 79.42 -37.57
C LEU A 869 -26.57 79.22 -37.89
N SER A 870 -26.20 79.24 -39.16
CA SER A 870 -24.79 79.17 -39.57
C SER A 870 -23.96 80.35 -39.05
N ASP A 871 -24.53 81.56 -39.08
CA ASP A 871 -23.92 82.76 -38.51
C ASP A 871 -23.81 82.68 -36.98
N ALA A 872 -24.84 82.17 -36.31
CA ALA A 872 -24.80 81.92 -34.87
C ALA A 872 -23.67 80.98 -34.48
N MET A 873 -23.42 79.95 -35.28
CA MET A 873 -22.32 79.00 -35.06
C MET A 873 -20.95 79.65 -35.22
N ARG A 874 -20.79 80.62 -36.13
CA ARG A 874 -19.53 81.39 -36.29
C ARG A 874 -19.22 82.30 -35.11
N LEU A 875 -20.24 82.71 -34.35
CA LEU A 875 -20.11 83.55 -33.16
C LEU A 875 -19.83 82.75 -31.88
N VAL A 876 -19.99 81.43 -31.90
CA VAL A 876 -19.72 80.58 -30.74
C VAL A 876 -18.22 80.63 -30.42
N ARG A 877 -17.87 81.08 -29.21
CA ARG A 877 -16.55 80.81 -28.64
C ARG A 877 -16.49 79.35 -28.22
N SER A 878 -15.55 78.62 -28.78
CA SER A 878 -15.41 77.20 -28.47
C SER A 878 -14.95 77.00 -27.04
N VAL A 879 -15.58 76.07 -26.32
CA VAL A 879 -15.26 75.74 -24.93
C VAL A 879 -13.90 75.05 -24.83
N ASP A 880 -13.48 74.38 -25.89
CA ASP A 880 -12.15 73.78 -26.04
C ASP A 880 -11.02 74.79 -26.34
N GLY A 881 -11.30 76.10 -26.31
CA GLY A 881 -10.31 77.17 -26.45
C GLY A 881 -10.01 77.59 -27.89
N ARG A 882 -10.64 76.98 -28.90
CA ARG A 882 -10.49 77.39 -30.31
C ARG A 882 -11.18 78.74 -30.58
N LYS A 883 -10.57 79.54 -31.49
CA LYS A 883 -11.09 80.86 -31.87
C LYS A 883 -12.49 80.81 -32.50
N HIS A 884 -12.77 79.75 -33.25
CA HIS A 884 -14.06 79.49 -33.89
C HIS A 884 -14.39 78.00 -33.77
N LEU A 885 -15.68 77.69 -33.58
CA LEU A 885 -16.19 76.33 -33.64
C LEU A 885 -16.22 75.83 -35.10
N GLY A 886 -15.83 74.58 -35.34
CA GLY A 886 -15.92 73.98 -36.66
C GLY A 886 -17.35 73.56 -36.98
N LEU A 887 -18.07 74.40 -37.72
CA LEU A 887 -19.40 74.06 -38.24
C LEU A 887 -19.26 72.99 -39.33
N VAL A 888 -19.98 71.88 -39.18
CA VAL A 888 -20.00 70.80 -40.19
C VAL A 888 -21.11 71.06 -41.19
N TRP A 889 -22.34 71.28 -40.71
CA TRP A 889 -23.47 71.71 -41.55
C TRP A 889 -24.66 72.15 -40.69
N VAL A 890 -25.54 72.95 -41.29
CA VAL A 890 -26.92 73.19 -40.82
C VAL A 890 -27.87 72.78 -41.93
N LYS A 891 -28.88 71.98 -41.62
CA LYS A 891 -29.84 71.46 -42.60
C LYS A 891 -31.27 71.63 -42.13
N PHE A 892 -32.13 72.15 -43.00
CA PHE A 892 -33.57 72.05 -42.83
C PHE A 892 -34.02 70.61 -43.10
N ASN A 893 -34.79 70.03 -42.17
CA ASN A 893 -35.21 68.63 -42.20
C ASN A 893 -36.74 68.48 -42.16
N GLY A 894 -37.44 69.37 -42.86
CA GLY A 894 -38.90 69.37 -42.97
C GLY A 894 -39.61 70.03 -41.78
N ILE A 895 -40.93 69.85 -41.73
CA ILE A 895 -41.82 70.43 -40.72
C ILE A 895 -42.51 69.29 -39.98
N ASP A 896 -42.55 69.34 -38.65
CA ASP A 896 -43.33 68.42 -37.82
C ASP A 896 -44.31 69.18 -36.92
N GLU A 897 -44.98 68.46 -36.01
CA GLU A 897 -45.92 69.02 -35.03
C GLU A 897 -45.32 70.09 -34.10
N PHE A 898 -43.98 70.19 -34.03
CA PHE A 898 -43.25 71.17 -33.24
C PHE A 898 -42.71 72.33 -34.09
N GLY A 899 -42.92 72.35 -35.41
CA GLY A 899 -42.53 73.44 -36.30
C GLY A 899 -41.47 73.03 -37.34
N MET A 900 -40.71 74.01 -37.85
CA MET A 900 -39.64 73.76 -38.81
C MET A 900 -38.42 73.14 -38.13
N ARG A 901 -38.01 71.95 -38.58
CA ARG A 901 -36.86 71.20 -38.03
C ARG A 901 -35.55 71.59 -38.67
N PHE A 902 -34.55 71.89 -37.84
CA PHE A 902 -33.18 72.15 -38.28
C PHE A 902 -32.21 71.24 -37.53
N PHE A 903 -31.44 70.45 -38.28
CA PHE A 903 -30.32 69.72 -37.72
C PHE A 903 -29.06 70.57 -37.82
N ILE A 904 -28.31 70.66 -36.73
CA ILE A 904 -27.05 71.40 -36.66
C ILE A 904 -25.97 70.42 -36.22
N ALA A 905 -24.90 70.33 -37.00
CA ALA A 905 -23.75 69.49 -36.70
C ALA A 905 -22.47 70.31 -36.57
N PHE A 906 -21.71 70.07 -35.51
CA PHE A 906 -20.45 70.76 -35.23
C PHE A 906 -19.38 69.80 -34.69
N ASP A 907 -18.12 70.18 -34.85
CA ASP A 907 -16.97 69.41 -34.40
C ASP A 907 -16.62 69.66 -32.92
N LEU A 908 -15.94 68.69 -32.32
CA LEU A 908 -15.45 68.70 -30.95
C LEU A 908 -14.05 68.08 -30.92
N THR A 909 -13.15 68.70 -30.16
CA THR A 909 -11.78 68.18 -29.94
C THR A 909 -11.69 67.29 -28.71
N ASP A 910 -12.51 67.56 -27.68
CA ASP A 910 -12.65 66.72 -26.50
C ASP A 910 -14.12 66.37 -26.29
N ARG A 911 -14.43 65.07 -26.29
CA ARG A 911 -15.78 64.55 -26.07
C ARG A 911 -16.27 64.78 -24.64
N GLY A 912 -15.37 64.93 -23.66
CA GLY A 912 -15.70 65.28 -22.29
C GLY A 912 -16.39 66.64 -22.14
N LEU A 913 -16.16 67.56 -23.10
CA LEU A 913 -16.72 68.91 -23.09
C LEU A 913 -18.06 69.03 -23.84
N LEU A 914 -18.62 67.91 -24.33
CA LEU A 914 -19.81 67.89 -25.18
C LEU A 914 -20.97 68.73 -24.62
N GLN A 915 -21.36 68.50 -23.36
CA GLN A 915 -22.48 69.22 -22.74
C GLN A 915 -22.20 70.73 -22.61
N SER A 916 -20.97 71.09 -22.23
CA SER A 916 -20.54 72.47 -22.12
C SER A 916 -20.54 73.18 -23.48
N GLN A 917 -20.14 72.47 -24.55
CA GLN A 917 -20.12 72.99 -25.91
C GLN A 917 -21.53 73.15 -26.48
N GLU A 918 -22.42 72.18 -26.26
CA GLU A 918 -23.84 72.27 -26.64
C GLU A 918 -24.52 73.47 -25.97
N HIS A 919 -24.22 73.70 -24.69
CA HIS A 919 -24.70 74.87 -23.97
C HIS A 919 -24.23 76.19 -24.62
N ALA A 920 -22.94 76.32 -24.95
CA ALA A 920 -22.41 77.51 -25.62
C ALA A 920 -23.04 77.74 -27.01
N VAL A 921 -23.26 76.67 -27.76
CA VAL A 921 -23.93 76.69 -29.07
C VAL A 921 -25.39 77.16 -28.94
N LEU A 922 -26.15 76.57 -28.01
CA LEU A 922 -27.55 76.93 -27.77
C LEU A 922 -27.71 78.41 -27.38
N LEU A 923 -26.83 78.93 -26.52
CA LEU A 923 -26.86 80.34 -26.11
C LEU A 923 -26.60 81.28 -27.30
N SER A 924 -25.65 80.94 -28.17
CA SER A 924 -25.35 81.74 -29.37
C SER A 924 -26.54 81.74 -30.35
N ILE A 925 -27.10 80.55 -30.61
CA ILE A 925 -28.30 80.38 -31.45
C ILE A 925 -29.46 81.21 -30.91
N HIS A 926 -29.73 81.10 -29.60
CA HIS A 926 -30.78 81.87 -28.95
C HIS A 926 -30.56 83.37 -29.11
N ALA A 927 -29.34 83.87 -28.91
CA ALA A 927 -29.02 85.28 -29.04
C ALA A 927 -29.21 85.81 -30.47
N VAL A 928 -28.78 85.06 -31.48
CA VAL A 928 -28.90 85.47 -32.90
C VAL A 928 -30.35 85.41 -33.36
N LEU A 929 -31.08 84.33 -33.09
CA LEU A 929 -32.49 84.21 -33.47
C LEU A 929 -33.34 85.30 -32.81
N LYS A 930 -33.11 85.57 -31.51
CA LYS A 930 -33.82 86.64 -30.78
C LYS A 930 -33.57 88.02 -31.38
N ARG A 931 -32.33 88.35 -31.79
CA ARG A 931 -32.00 89.62 -32.45
C ARG A 931 -32.61 89.73 -33.85
N ALA A 932 -32.78 88.60 -34.55
CA ALA A 932 -33.42 88.53 -35.86
C ALA A 932 -34.97 88.55 -35.79
N GLY A 933 -35.56 88.60 -34.59
CA GLY A 933 -37.01 88.53 -34.38
C GLY A 933 -37.61 87.15 -34.60
N ILE A 934 -36.78 86.11 -34.70
CA ILE A 934 -37.21 84.72 -34.92
C ILE A 934 -37.35 84.03 -33.56
N THR A 935 -38.53 83.46 -33.33
CA THR A 935 -38.80 82.71 -32.10
C THR A 935 -38.53 81.23 -32.31
N LEU A 936 -37.82 80.62 -31.35
CA LEU A 936 -37.81 79.18 -31.22
C LEU A 936 -39.24 78.72 -30.96
N SER A 937 -39.63 77.59 -31.54
CA SER A 937 -40.99 77.10 -31.42
C SER A 937 -41.35 76.90 -29.95
N GLN A 938 -42.42 77.56 -29.50
CA GLN A 938 -42.99 77.36 -28.17
C GLN A 938 -44.22 76.46 -28.30
N ARG A 939 -44.32 75.45 -27.44
CA ARG A 939 -45.50 74.60 -27.34
C ARG A 939 -46.69 75.45 -26.84
N GLN A 940 -47.47 76.02 -27.75
CA GLN A 940 -48.73 76.71 -27.41
C GLN A 940 -49.87 75.69 -27.35
N ALA A 941 -50.28 75.32 -26.14
CA ALA A 941 -51.57 74.70 -25.91
C ALA A 941 -52.60 75.82 -25.63
N ASN A 942 -53.55 76.05 -26.53
CA ASN A 942 -54.70 76.90 -26.23
C ASN A 942 -55.63 76.15 -25.27
N ILE A 943 -55.41 76.30 -23.97
CA ILE A 943 -56.25 75.71 -22.92
C ILE A 943 -57.45 76.63 -22.70
N ARG A 944 -58.64 76.22 -23.15
CA ARG A 944 -59.91 76.83 -22.72
C ARG A 944 -60.28 76.24 -21.36
N LEU A 945 -60.27 77.08 -20.32
CA LEU A 945 -60.87 76.76 -19.03
C LEU A 945 -62.38 77.06 -19.10
N VAL A 946 -63.20 76.02 -18.97
CA VAL A 946 -64.65 76.13 -18.78
C VAL A 946 -64.95 75.46 -17.44
N ASP A 947 -65.32 76.25 -16.43
CA ASP A 947 -65.85 75.77 -15.16
C ASP A 947 -67.37 75.57 -15.29
N GLY A 948 -67.86 74.35 -15.04
CA GLY A 948 -69.29 74.06 -14.97
C GLY A 948 -69.66 72.68 -15.51
N THR A 949 -69.95 71.76 -14.58
CA THR A 949 -70.54 70.42 -14.72
C THR A 949 -71.39 70.17 -15.97
N THR A 950 -70.94 69.27 -16.85
CA THR A 950 -71.80 68.28 -17.53
C THR A 950 -70.93 67.18 -18.11
N ASP A 951 -71.46 65.96 -18.07
CA ASP A 951 -70.79 64.70 -18.33
C ASP A 951 -69.99 64.67 -19.65
N LEU A 952 -68.83 64.02 -19.61
CA LEU A 952 -68.06 63.64 -20.79
C LEU A 952 -68.93 62.73 -21.66
N VAL A 953 -69.63 63.34 -22.62
CA VAL A 953 -70.33 62.65 -23.69
C VAL A 953 -69.28 61.84 -24.46
N ASP A 954 -69.32 60.53 -24.26
CA ASP A 954 -68.58 59.49 -24.99
C ASP A 954 -68.83 59.71 -26.50
N GLN A 955 -67.97 60.50 -27.17
CA GLN A 955 -68.10 60.86 -28.60
C GLN A 955 -67.80 59.64 -29.48
N ARG A 956 -68.76 58.72 -29.54
CA ARG A 956 -68.71 57.59 -30.48
C ARG A 956 -68.94 58.13 -31.90
N PRO A 957 -68.28 57.57 -32.93
CA PRO A 957 -68.61 57.87 -34.32
C PRO A 957 -70.10 57.61 -34.56
N ASP A 958 -70.82 58.60 -35.09
CA ASP A 958 -72.27 58.52 -35.29
C ASP A 958 -72.62 57.44 -36.33
N ALA A 959 -73.48 56.50 -35.95
CA ALA A 959 -73.96 55.43 -36.82
C ALA A 959 -74.62 56.00 -38.09
N ALA A 960 -75.27 57.16 -38.00
CA ALA A 960 -75.93 57.82 -39.13
C ALA A 960 -74.92 58.22 -40.22
N VAL A 961 -73.74 58.71 -39.82
CA VAL A 961 -72.67 59.10 -40.76
C VAL A 961 -72.10 57.88 -41.48
N LEU A 962 -71.88 56.79 -40.75
CA LEU A 962 -71.32 55.56 -41.32
C LEU A 962 -72.31 54.85 -42.26
N ILE A 963 -73.60 54.80 -41.90
CA ILE A 963 -74.65 54.23 -42.76
C ILE A 963 -74.87 55.11 -43.99
N ALA A 964 -74.81 56.44 -43.88
CA ALA A 964 -74.93 57.32 -45.03
C ALA A 964 -73.78 57.19 -46.03
N ALA A 965 -72.56 56.86 -45.56
CA ALA A 965 -71.38 56.69 -46.39
C ALA A 965 -71.30 55.30 -47.06
N ALA A 966 -71.93 54.28 -46.49
CA ALA A 966 -71.85 52.90 -47.00
C ALA A 966 -72.59 52.74 -48.35
N PRO A 967 -71.93 52.21 -49.41
CA PRO A 967 -72.51 52.10 -50.75
C PRO A 967 -73.85 51.32 -50.81
N LEU A 968 -74.03 50.31 -49.95
CA LEU A 968 -75.25 49.49 -49.91
C LEU A 968 -76.50 50.31 -49.51
N PHE A 969 -76.33 51.34 -48.68
CA PHE A 969 -77.42 52.14 -48.12
C PHE A 969 -77.60 53.50 -48.80
N GLN A 970 -76.73 53.88 -49.74
CA GLN A 970 -76.89 55.13 -50.50
C GLN A 970 -78.23 55.27 -51.26
N PRO A 971 -78.82 54.19 -51.81
CA PRO A 971 -80.13 54.26 -52.46
C PRO A 971 -81.29 54.58 -51.52
N LEU A 972 -81.11 54.42 -50.20
CA LEU A 972 -82.15 54.70 -49.21
C LEU A 972 -82.39 56.21 -49.05
N THR A 973 -83.65 56.58 -48.84
CA THR A 973 -84.01 57.94 -48.43
C THR A 973 -83.31 58.30 -47.12
N PRO A 974 -82.97 59.58 -46.88
CA PRO A 974 -82.34 60.00 -45.63
C PRO A 974 -83.12 59.54 -44.38
N ALA A 975 -84.45 59.65 -44.39
CA ALA A 975 -85.30 59.20 -43.30
C ALA A 975 -85.27 57.68 -43.04
N ALA A 976 -85.01 56.87 -44.07
CA ALA A 976 -84.82 55.43 -43.92
C ALA A 976 -83.42 55.09 -43.38
N ARG A 977 -82.38 55.83 -43.81
CA ARG A 977 -81.02 55.71 -43.24
C ARG A 977 -80.96 56.11 -41.77
N ASP A 978 -81.65 57.18 -41.39
CA ASP A 978 -81.72 57.63 -40.00
C ASP A 978 -82.41 56.60 -39.10
N ARG A 979 -83.47 55.95 -39.60
CA ARG A 979 -84.14 54.85 -38.89
C ARG A 979 -83.24 53.61 -38.74
N LEU A 980 -82.47 53.28 -39.79
CA LEU A 980 -81.50 52.18 -39.72
C LEU A 980 -80.37 52.50 -38.73
N ALA A 981 -79.91 53.76 -38.70
CA ALA A 981 -78.90 54.24 -37.77
C ALA A 981 -79.37 54.25 -36.32
N ALA A 982 -80.63 54.64 -36.06
CA ALA A 982 -81.22 54.61 -34.73
C ALA A 982 -81.27 53.18 -34.14
N ASN A 983 -81.37 52.16 -35.00
CA ASN A 983 -81.46 50.76 -34.60
C ASN A 983 -80.14 49.99 -34.69
N ALA A 984 -79.07 50.62 -35.18
CA ALA A 984 -77.75 50.01 -35.29
C ALA A 984 -77.09 49.91 -33.90
N ARG A 985 -76.71 48.69 -33.49
CA ARG A 985 -76.18 48.45 -32.14
C ARG A 985 -74.66 48.48 -32.14
N PRO A 986 -74.01 49.31 -31.29
CA PRO A 986 -72.56 49.30 -31.17
C PRO A 986 -72.08 48.00 -30.52
N ARG A 987 -71.09 47.34 -31.11
CA ARG A 987 -70.44 46.12 -30.62
C ARG A 987 -68.93 46.34 -30.55
N ARG A 988 -68.37 46.29 -29.34
CA ARG A 988 -66.92 46.33 -29.12
C ARG A 988 -66.36 44.92 -29.12
N CYS A 989 -65.29 44.72 -29.87
CA CYS A 989 -64.55 43.46 -29.96
C CYS A 989 -63.11 43.71 -29.51
N LEU A 990 -62.56 42.81 -28.71
CA LEU A 990 -61.16 42.82 -28.30
C LEU A 990 -60.28 42.18 -29.39
N PRO A 991 -58.96 42.45 -29.40
CA PRO A 991 -58.03 41.77 -30.30
C PRO A 991 -58.18 40.25 -30.25
N GLY A 992 -58.39 39.62 -31.40
CA GLY A 992 -58.57 38.17 -31.55
C GLY A 992 -60.03 37.69 -31.48
N ASP A 993 -60.98 38.54 -31.06
CA ASP A 993 -62.39 38.16 -30.95
C ASP A 993 -62.95 37.76 -32.32
N THR A 994 -63.68 36.64 -32.36
CA THR A 994 -64.37 36.18 -33.57
C THR A 994 -65.76 36.80 -33.62
N ILE A 995 -65.99 37.67 -34.61
CA ILE A 995 -67.25 38.41 -34.80
C ILE A 995 -68.34 37.45 -35.28
N PHE A 996 -68.01 36.65 -36.30
CA PHE A 996 -68.74 35.46 -36.72
C PHE A 996 -67.77 34.44 -37.33
N ALA A 997 -68.14 33.17 -37.29
CA ALA A 997 -67.38 32.08 -37.91
C ALA A 997 -68.06 31.58 -39.20
N GLN A 998 -67.26 31.06 -40.13
CA GLN A 998 -67.76 30.38 -41.32
C GLN A 998 -68.71 29.24 -40.94
N GLY A 999 -69.78 29.06 -41.70
CA GLY A 999 -70.82 28.04 -41.46
C GLY A 999 -71.92 28.46 -40.49
N GLN A 1000 -71.79 29.60 -39.80
CA GLN A 1000 -72.88 30.14 -38.97
C GLN A 1000 -73.98 30.77 -39.85
N PRO A 1001 -75.26 30.76 -39.44
CA PRO A 1001 -76.31 31.48 -40.16
C PRO A 1001 -76.09 33.01 -40.07
N GLY A 1002 -76.30 33.75 -41.16
CA GLY A 1002 -76.11 35.20 -41.20
C GLY A 1002 -77.37 35.98 -40.89
N ARG A 1003 -77.62 36.35 -39.63
CA ARG A 1003 -78.80 37.16 -39.22
C ARG A 1003 -78.52 38.64 -38.96
N SER A 1004 -77.30 39.10 -39.26
CA SER A 1004 -76.89 40.49 -39.09
C SER A 1004 -75.75 40.88 -40.04
N LEU A 1005 -75.60 42.17 -40.31
CA LEU A 1005 -74.46 42.75 -41.01
C LEU A 1005 -73.73 43.76 -40.10
N PHE A 1006 -72.49 44.09 -40.44
CA PHE A 1006 -71.62 44.90 -39.58
C PHE A 1006 -70.95 46.03 -40.37
N LEU A 1007 -70.88 47.22 -39.75
CA LEU A 1007 -70.06 48.34 -40.21
C LEU A 1007 -68.91 48.58 -39.24
N VAL A 1008 -67.69 48.75 -39.77
CA VAL A 1008 -66.52 49.07 -38.94
C VAL A 1008 -66.50 50.57 -38.63
N ALA A 1009 -66.64 50.94 -37.36
CA ALA A 1009 -66.49 52.33 -36.91
C ALA A 1009 -65.04 52.66 -36.57
N GLU A 1010 -64.35 51.76 -35.87
CA GLU A 1010 -62.94 51.91 -35.48
C GLU A 1010 -62.24 50.54 -35.47
N GLY A 1011 -60.95 50.50 -35.80
CA GLY A 1011 -60.15 49.27 -35.78
C GLY A 1011 -60.13 48.50 -37.12
N ILE A 1012 -59.55 47.30 -37.10
CA ILE A 1012 -59.36 46.45 -38.29
C ILE A 1012 -59.96 45.06 -38.06
N VAL A 1013 -60.79 44.60 -39.00
CA VAL A 1013 -61.36 43.24 -39.03
C VAL A 1013 -60.66 42.41 -40.12
N LEU A 1014 -60.24 41.21 -39.76
CA LEU A 1014 -59.60 40.22 -40.61
C LEU A 1014 -60.64 39.19 -41.09
N LEU A 1015 -60.74 38.95 -42.40
CA LEU A 1015 -61.58 37.90 -42.97
C LEU A 1015 -60.72 36.71 -43.41
N ASN A 1016 -60.98 35.52 -42.88
CA ASN A 1016 -60.22 34.31 -43.15
C ASN A 1016 -61.11 33.13 -43.57
N THR A 1017 -60.56 32.20 -44.33
CA THR A 1017 -61.16 30.87 -44.61
C THR A 1017 -60.16 29.76 -44.33
N PRO A 1018 -60.58 28.60 -43.81
CA PRO A 1018 -59.70 27.47 -43.58
C PRO A 1018 -59.15 26.95 -44.93
N GLY A 1019 -57.83 26.93 -45.05
CA GLY A 1019 -57.14 26.38 -46.21
C GLY A 1019 -57.10 24.84 -46.20
N PRO A 1020 -56.63 24.20 -47.28
CA PRO A 1020 -56.67 22.74 -47.49
C PRO A 1020 -55.94 21.88 -46.45
N GLU A 1021 -55.18 22.49 -45.51
CA GLU A 1021 -54.48 21.81 -44.42
C GLU A 1021 -54.90 22.30 -43.02
N GLY A 1022 -56.07 22.94 -42.89
CA GLY A 1022 -56.59 23.43 -41.60
C GLY A 1022 -55.93 24.70 -41.06
N LYS A 1023 -55.07 25.36 -41.86
CA LYS A 1023 -54.55 26.70 -41.55
C LYS A 1023 -55.45 27.77 -42.19
N ASP A 1024 -55.91 28.72 -41.37
CA ASP A 1024 -56.69 29.88 -41.82
C ASP A 1024 -55.88 30.69 -42.86
N VAL A 1025 -56.43 30.84 -44.07
CA VAL A 1025 -55.93 31.70 -45.14
C VAL A 1025 -56.60 33.06 -45.02
N GLU A 1026 -55.80 34.12 -44.91
CA GLU A 1026 -56.29 35.49 -44.87
C GLU A 1026 -56.80 35.93 -46.25
N LEU A 1027 -58.06 36.33 -46.33
CA LEU A 1027 -58.69 36.80 -47.56
C LEU A 1027 -58.63 38.32 -47.70
N SER A 1028 -58.89 39.07 -46.62
CA SER A 1028 -58.91 40.53 -46.66
C SER A 1028 -58.84 41.18 -45.27
N ARG A 1029 -58.44 42.46 -45.24
CA ARG A 1029 -58.46 43.33 -44.05
C ARG A 1029 -59.41 44.49 -44.29
N LEU A 1030 -60.34 44.68 -43.37
CA LEU A 1030 -61.39 45.69 -43.44
C LEU A 1030 -61.15 46.76 -42.36
N GLY A 1031 -60.99 48.01 -42.79
CA GLY A 1031 -60.83 49.16 -41.91
C GLY A 1031 -62.12 49.95 -41.69
N PRO A 1032 -62.06 51.10 -40.98
CA PRO A 1032 -63.22 51.95 -40.72
C PRO A 1032 -63.96 52.35 -42.00
N GLY A 1033 -65.29 52.31 -41.96
CA GLY A 1033 -66.20 52.54 -43.09
C GLY A 1033 -66.51 51.30 -43.94
N ALA A 1034 -65.83 50.17 -43.72
CA ALA A 1034 -66.12 48.93 -44.43
C ALA A 1034 -67.39 48.24 -43.90
N LEU A 1035 -68.21 47.74 -44.82
CA LEU A 1035 -69.38 46.90 -44.57
C LEU A 1035 -69.02 45.43 -44.81
N PHE A 1036 -69.44 44.53 -43.93
CA PHE A 1036 -69.24 43.09 -44.12
C PHE A 1036 -70.34 42.24 -43.48
N GLY A 1037 -70.51 41.03 -44.01
CA GLY A 1037 -71.50 40.06 -43.55
C GLY A 1037 -72.87 40.16 -44.24
N GLU A 1038 -72.99 41.03 -45.22
CA GLU A 1038 -74.19 41.28 -46.02
C GLU A 1038 -74.65 40.07 -46.84
N VAL A 1039 -73.72 39.27 -47.38
CA VAL A 1039 -74.07 38.15 -48.29
C VAL A 1039 -74.98 37.13 -47.59
N ALA A 1040 -74.56 36.61 -46.44
CA ALA A 1040 -75.33 35.61 -45.69
C ALA A 1040 -76.67 36.15 -45.18
N LEU A 1041 -76.74 37.45 -44.87
CA LEU A 1041 -77.99 38.11 -44.45
C LEU A 1041 -78.99 38.27 -45.60
N LEU A 1042 -78.50 38.64 -46.78
CA LEU A 1042 -79.36 38.89 -47.94
C LEU A 1042 -79.80 37.59 -48.61
N THR A 1043 -78.93 36.58 -48.71
CA THR A 1043 -79.26 35.33 -49.43
C THR A 1043 -79.90 34.25 -48.54
N GLY A 1044 -79.80 34.39 -47.22
CA GLY A 1044 -80.23 33.37 -46.25
C GLY A 1044 -79.27 32.17 -46.11
N ASP A 1045 -78.13 32.21 -46.81
CA ASP A 1045 -77.09 31.18 -46.73
C ASP A 1045 -76.24 31.33 -45.45
N VAL A 1046 -75.42 30.32 -45.15
CA VAL A 1046 -74.46 30.40 -44.04
C VAL A 1046 -73.26 31.30 -44.39
N ARG A 1047 -72.60 31.87 -43.37
CA ARG A 1047 -71.39 32.70 -43.50
C ARG A 1047 -70.32 31.94 -44.26
N THR A 1048 -69.79 32.54 -45.32
CA THR A 1048 -68.76 31.93 -46.19
C THR A 1048 -67.34 32.10 -45.67
N THR A 1049 -67.11 33.02 -44.74
CA THR A 1049 -65.79 33.33 -44.15
C THR A 1049 -65.90 33.52 -42.64
N THR A 1050 -64.77 33.47 -41.94
CA THR A 1050 -64.66 33.80 -40.51
C THR A 1050 -64.12 35.22 -40.36
N ALA A 1051 -64.81 36.07 -39.59
CA ALA A 1051 -64.39 37.44 -39.30
C ALA A 1051 -63.80 37.55 -37.88
N ARG A 1052 -62.57 38.06 -37.75
CA ARG A 1052 -61.89 38.26 -36.45
C ARG A 1052 -61.39 39.69 -36.30
N ALA A 1053 -61.47 40.23 -35.09
CA ALA A 1053 -60.88 41.51 -34.75
C ALA A 1053 -59.35 41.38 -34.70
N TRP A 1054 -58.60 42.19 -35.45
CA TRP A 1054 -57.12 42.17 -35.42
C TRP A 1054 -56.57 42.92 -34.20
N GLY A 1055 -57.24 44.00 -33.82
CA GLY A 1055 -56.99 44.81 -32.63
C GLY A 1055 -58.31 45.11 -31.89
N PRO A 1056 -58.38 46.12 -31.01
CA PRO A 1056 -59.65 46.59 -30.48
C PRO A 1056 -60.49 47.18 -31.63
N VAL A 1057 -61.72 46.71 -31.81
CA VAL A 1057 -62.61 47.12 -32.90
C VAL A 1057 -63.95 47.58 -32.34
N LEU A 1058 -64.47 48.71 -32.82
CA LEU A 1058 -65.84 49.15 -32.61
C LEU A 1058 -66.63 48.95 -33.90
N LEU A 1059 -67.71 48.19 -33.82
CA LEU A 1059 -68.61 47.89 -34.94
C LEU A 1059 -70.01 48.42 -34.67
N TYR A 1060 -70.78 48.68 -35.71
CA TYR A 1060 -72.25 48.81 -35.63
C TYR A 1060 -72.91 47.60 -36.31
N GLU A 1061 -73.70 46.86 -35.54
CA GLU A 1061 -74.44 45.67 -35.98
C GLU A 1061 -75.88 46.06 -36.35
N VAL A 1062 -76.33 45.67 -37.54
CA VAL A 1062 -77.72 45.81 -37.99
C VAL A 1062 -78.28 44.40 -38.20
N ASP A 1063 -79.36 44.08 -37.51
CA ASP A 1063 -79.99 42.75 -37.59
C ASP A 1063 -81.03 42.66 -38.73
N GLU A 1064 -81.37 41.42 -39.06
CA GLU A 1064 -82.35 41.05 -40.07
C GLU A 1064 -83.72 41.71 -39.88
N VAL A 1065 -84.18 41.85 -38.63
CA VAL A 1065 -85.52 42.37 -38.31
C VAL A 1065 -85.62 43.87 -38.63
N HIS A 1066 -84.62 44.64 -38.18
CA HIS A 1066 -84.60 46.09 -38.42
C HIS A 1066 -84.30 46.41 -39.90
N LEU A 1067 -83.51 45.56 -40.58
CA LEU A 1067 -83.31 45.69 -42.02
C LEU A 1067 -84.59 45.36 -42.80
N ALA A 1068 -85.32 44.29 -42.43
CA ALA A 1068 -86.58 43.90 -43.06
C ALA A 1068 -87.68 44.97 -42.92
N GLN A 1069 -87.77 45.62 -41.76
CA GLN A 1069 -88.72 46.72 -41.52
C GLN A 1069 -88.49 47.89 -42.47
N VAL A 1070 -87.23 48.26 -42.72
CA VAL A 1070 -86.90 49.35 -43.65
C VAL A 1070 -87.10 48.92 -45.11
N LEU A 1071 -86.90 47.63 -45.42
CA LEU A 1071 -87.10 47.07 -46.75
C LEU A 1071 -88.56 46.91 -47.16
N GLY A 1072 -89.46 46.61 -46.22
CA GLY A 1072 -90.88 46.40 -46.50
C GLY A 1072 -91.63 47.68 -46.93
N GLU A 1073 -91.08 48.85 -46.66
CA GLU A 1073 -91.68 50.15 -46.99
C GLU A 1073 -91.25 50.72 -48.35
N ASP A 1074 -90.22 50.16 -49.01
CA ASP A 1074 -89.70 50.66 -50.30
C ASP A 1074 -89.36 49.51 -51.29
N PRO A 1075 -90.30 49.12 -52.17
CA PRO A 1075 -90.13 47.99 -53.11
C PRO A 1075 -88.99 48.17 -54.12
N ALA A 1076 -88.57 49.42 -54.39
CA ALA A 1076 -87.48 49.70 -55.32
C ALA A 1076 -86.11 49.27 -54.75
N LEU A 1077 -85.99 49.19 -53.42
CA LEU A 1077 -84.74 48.79 -52.75
C LEU A 1077 -84.46 47.29 -52.88
N LEU A 1078 -85.51 46.45 -52.91
CA LEU A 1078 -85.38 45.01 -53.15
C LEU A 1078 -84.70 44.73 -54.49
N GLU A 1079 -85.02 45.51 -55.53
CA GLU A 1079 -84.47 45.36 -56.87
C GLU A 1079 -82.99 45.79 -56.96
N VAL A 1080 -82.58 46.77 -56.15
CA VAL A 1080 -81.18 47.23 -56.04
C VAL A 1080 -80.34 46.24 -55.22
N LEU A 1081 -80.89 45.69 -54.14
CA LEU A 1081 -80.24 44.63 -53.36
C LEU A 1081 -80.09 43.33 -54.15
N GLY A 1082 -81.08 42.98 -54.97
CA GLY A 1082 -80.97 41.86 -55.92
C GLY A 1082 -79.82 42.04 -56.90
N ARG A 1083 -79.61 43.26 -57.43
CA ARG A 1083 -78.46 43.58 -58.31
C ARG A 1083 -77.12 43.52 -57.59
N ILE A 1084 -77.02 44.03 -56.37
CA ILE A 1084 -75.77 44.04 -55.60
C ILE A 1084 -75.39 42.64 -55.11
N ALA A 1085 -76.36 41.84 -54.64
CA ALA A 1085 -76.13 40.45 -54.24
C ALA A 1085 -75.72 39.54 -55.43
N SER A 1086 -76.26 39.82 -56.62
CA SER A 1086 -75.87 39.14 -57.86
C SER A 1086 -74.44 39.48 -58.31
N ALA A 1087 -73.88 40.63 -57.90
CA ALA A 1087 -72.54 41.07 -58.29
C ALA A 1087 -71.42 40.56 -57.36
N GLN A 1088 -71.76 40.00 -56.18
CA GLN A 1088 -70.78 39.62 -55.15
C GLN A 1088 -70.80 38.14 -54.74
N SER A 1089 -71.54 37.28 -55.43
CA SER A 1089 -71.49 35.82 -55.19
C SER A 1089 -70.16 35.21 -55.68
N PRO A 1090 -69.45 34.40 -54.87
CA PRO A 1090 -68.12 33.87 -55.21
C PRO A 1090 -68.13 32.81 -56.34
N GLU A 1091 -69.29 32.29 -56.75
CA GLU A 1091 -69.42 31.44 -57.95
C GLU A 1091 -69.10 32.17 -59.27
N ILE A 1092 -69.08 33.51 -59.25
CA ILE A 1092 -69.02 34.35 -60.46
C ILE A 1092 -67.57 34.67 -60.90
N ARG A 1093 -66.54 34.34 -60.10
CA ARG A 1093 -65.14 34.70 -60.44
C ARG A 1093 -64.37 33.64 -61.25
N GLY A 1094 -64.99 32.49 -61.57
CA GLY A 1094 -64.29 31.33 -62.17
C GLY A 1094 -64.69 30.90 -63.58
N GLN A 1095 -65.85 31.31 -64.11
CA GLN A 1095 -66.29 30.94 -65.45
C GLN A 1095 -67.15 32.04 -66.05
N GLU A 1096 -66.63 32.77 -67.03
CA GLU A 1096 -67.40 33.28 -68.17
C GLU A 1096 -66.44 33.75 -69.28
N LEU A 1097 -66.06 32.79 -70.12
CA LEU A 1097 -65.94 32.99 -71.56
C LEU A 1097 -67.20 32.34 -72.17
N ASN A 1098 -67.91 33.11 -72.99
CA ASN A 1098 -69.03 32.76 -73.89
C ASN A 1098 -70.46 32.69 -73.30
N GLY A 1099 -71.31 33.63 -73.76
CA GLY A 1099 -72.77 33.45 -73.82
C GLY A 1099 -73.58 34.62 -73.25
N GLU A 1100 -74.20 35.41 -74.13
CA GLU A 1100 -74.98 36.61 -73.85
C GLU A 1100 -76.32 36.39 -73.11
N ASP A 1101 -76.56 37.27 -72.14
CA ASP A 1101 -77.80 37.94 -71.68
C ASP A 1101 -79.04 37.17 -71.16
N ASP A 1102 -79.31 35.92 -71.55
CA ASP A 1102 -80.57 35.23 -71.14
C ASP A 1102 -80.43 34.40 -69.82
N THR A 1103 -79.20 34.03 -69.46
CA THR A 1103 -78.86 33.36 -68.19
C THR A 1103 -78.79 34.31 -67.00
N GLN A 1104 -78.41 35.58 -67.20
CA GLN A 1104 -78.35 36.60 -66.14
C GLN A 1104 -79.75 37.01 -65.65
N ARG A 1105 -80.76 37.10 -66.53
CA ARG A 1105 -82.15 37.43 -66.15
C ARG A 1105 -82.85 36.30 -65.39
N ARG A 1106 -82.68 35.05 -65.79
CA ARG A 1106 -83.23 33.88 -65.07
C ARG A 1106 -82.57 33.66 -63.70
N ARG A 1107 -81.28 33.98 -63.56
CA ARG A 1107 -80.54 33.87 -62.28
C ARG A 1107 -80.82 35.02 -61.32
N ALA A 1108 -81.03 36.26 -61.80
CA ALA A 1108 -81.50 37.37 -60.97
C ALA A 1108 -82.88 37.11 -60.35
N GLY A 1109 -83.79 36.44 -61.07
CA GLY A 1109 -85.08 35.98 -60.52
C GLY A 1109 -84.95 34.94 -59.40
N SER A 1110 -83.98 34.02 -59.50
CA SER A 1110 -83.68 33.01 -58.47
C SER A 1110 -83.07 33.61 -57.20
N VAL A 1111 -82.20 34.62 -57.33
CA VAL A 1111 -81.62 35.34 -56.19
C VAL A 1111 -82.67 36.22 -55.50
N MET A 1112 -83.54 36.88 -56.28
CA MET A 1112 -84.65 37.67 -55.74
C MET A 1112 -85.68 36.81 -54.99
N SER A 1113 -85.97 35.59 -55.46
CA SER A 1113 -86.81 34.63 -54.74
C SER A 1113 -86.19 34.24 -53.38
N ARG A 1114 -84.87 34.03 -53.32
CA ARG A 1114 -84.16 33.73 -52.07
C ARG A 1114 -84.14 34.91 -51.09
N ILE A 1115 -83.90 36.13 -51.59
CA ILE A 1115 -83.96 37.35 -50.76
C ILE A 1115 -85.36 37.54 -50.18
N ARG A 1116 -86.43 37.39 -50.98
CA ARG A 1116 -87.82 37.47 -50.46
C ARG A 1116 -88.11 36.38 -49.42
N GLY A 1117 -87.61 35.16 -49.65
CA GLY A 1117 -87.74 34.03 -48.73
C GLY A 1117 -87.01 34.24 -47.41
N ALA A 1118 -85.79 34.81 -47.43
CA ALA A 1118 -85.01 35.10 -46.23
C ALA A 1118 -85.71 36.13 -45.33
N PHE A 1119 -86.28 37.20 -45.90
CA PHE A 1119 -86.96 38.25 -45.13
C PHE A 1119 -88.49 38.04 -44.96
N GLY A 1120 -89.04 36.92 -45.41
CA GLY A 1120 -90.44 36.53 -45.16
C GLY A 1120 -91.52 37.31 -45.92
N PHE A 1121 -91.21 37.88 -47.08
CA PHE A 1121 -92.19 38.57 -47.93
C PHE A 1121 -93.03 37.56 -48.75
N ASN A 1122 -94.26 37.24 -48.32
CA ASN A 1122 -95.17 36.29 -49.00
C ASN A 1122 -95.82 36.88 -50.27
N ASP A 1123 -95.86 36.11 -51.36
CA ASP A 1123 -96.64 36.41 -52.57
C ASP A 1123 -98.15 36.26 -52.28
N ALA A 1124 -98.90 37.36 -52.39
CA ALA A 1124 -100.35 37.32 -52.48
C ALA A 1124 -100.78 36.81 -53.87
N ALA A 1125 -101.72 35.88 -53.90
CA ALA A 1125 -102.28 35.30 -55.11
C ALA A 1125 -102.82 36.34 -56.09
N VAL A 1126 -102.33 36.32 -57.33
CA VAL A 1126 -103.15 36.41 -58.55
C VAL A 1126 -102.55 35.39 -59.52
N GLY A 1127 -103.31 34.36 -59.84
CA GLY A 1127 -103.15 33.69 -61.12
C GLY A 1127 -104.37 34.00 -61.98
N PRO A 1128 -104.30 33.79 -63.29
CA PRO A 1128 -103.19 34.12 -64.19
C PRO A 1128 -102.88 35.63 -64.28
#